data_AF-A0A225WP34-F1
#
_entry.id   AF-A0A225WP34-F1
#
_cell.length_a   1.000
_cell.length_b   1.000
_cell.length_c   1.000
_cell.angle_alpha   90.00
_cell.angle_beta   90.00
_cell.angle_gamma   90.00
#
_symmetry.space_group_name_H-M   'P 1'
#
loop_
_entity.id
_entity.type
_entity.pdbx_description
1 polymer ?
#
loop_
_entity_poly.entity_id
_entity_poly.type
_entity_poly.pdbx_seq_one_letter_code
_entity_poly.pdbx_strand_id
1 'polypeptide(L)'
;MRSLLAGALLAGLSMASDTNCWKIDASASLIAVFNGSSCAVDVTIPFVAASYAPSESVALLWGVQLDTDSSNSMDVPMPPDALATRSSDNAGSKVQILSSYIRTCSSRLQCTPSILGQDTFTNPQSGNFSRRDATYFETMDDLSFAEEGNYTIAAVAVLGNADDATVLYYFQTFADIVVKEEQAEAVYDSTSTYCRVTAQDPLEYELDANLLLASSGSSEIEVVIDANDVVQTNQAFDVVWTATLTRNSSKAIQLPSPLEAVSVLSDEKNGYYTIVGSIVKLCQRDMGCDEYSSTVSVSSADHSANFTSADTATFNASIVVPSTAWYSGFAQVTLAGTDAESQRYDFVKYFEVFATQENMAELVKTETYEDDGSESYCWEVVAAADDENVDETSVVFSGNSSTCPYTVTMNVSTTTFTVESGALVSWTVEKQPSYANAEGVSVNTTTFYDESTEQYVNLPQVNIYYCIDTACSPFSDKKTMAYTAAAMNFSERTGKALYSTKISIPSEGTYALMAHAVVPNGDDLRFDVATFMSMTVTASSVSADTSDSSSSHVGLILGLTLGCAVVLGLMILGLVFMRRRRAEHKTAEQKERRYTFFGFRPLSNTNELPTNSPNSAHGSDESGNFMYVKAQRSPMDVPRASSLSYDPYSRRSFIEAGSENSGYSFTFSDPEPPSDERTHTQLAPALHQF
;
A
#
# COMPACT_ATOMS: atom_id res chain seq x y z
N MET A 1 8.03 -11.54 -52.60
CA MET A 1 6.57 -11.36 -52.34
C MET A 1 6.44 -11.33 -50.82
N ARG A 2 5.85 -10.32 -50.15
CA ARG A 2 4.44 -9.86 -50.21
C ARG A 2 3.45 -11.02 -49.97
N SER A 3 2.55 -10.98 -48.99
CA SER A 3 2.32 -9.98 -47.93
C SER A 3 1.55 -10.58 -46.74
N LEU A 4 1.92 -10.15 -45.53
CA LEU A 4 1.05 -9.50 -44.52
C LEU A 4 -0.47 -9.78 -44.57
N LEU A 5 -1.04 -10.29 -43.47
CA LEU A 5 -1.72 -9.46 -42.45
C LEU A 5 -2.22 -10.28 -41.24
N ALA A 6 -2.10 -9.68 -40.03
CA ALA A 6 -2.87 -9.79 -38.78
C ALA A 6 -3.48 -11.14 -38.29
N GLY A 7 -3.56 -11.46 -36.99
CA GLY A 7 -3.16 -10.70 -35.79
C GLY A 7 -4.34 -10.01 -35.06
N ALA A 8 -5.03 -10.73 -34.18
CA ALA A 8 -5.99 -10.23 -33.21
C ALA A 8 -6.25 -11.27 -32.10
N LEU A 9 -6.42 -10.82 -30.84
CA LEU A 9 -6.97 -11.55 -29.67
C LEU A 9 -6.22 -12.85 -29.28
N LEU A 10 -5.57 -13.00 -28.12
CA LEU A 10 -5.68 -12.32 -26.82
C LEU A 10 -7.05 -12.50 -26.13
N ALA A 11 -7.17 -13.59 -25.37
CA ALA A 11 -7.93 -13.69 -24.12
C ALA A 11 -7.48 -14.93 -23.33
N GLY A 12 -7.09 -14.77 -22.07
CA GLY A 12 -7.10 -15.90 -21.11
C GLY A 12 -8.56 -16.12 -20.69
N LEU A 13 -9.08 -17.33 -20.88
CA LEU A 13 -10.51 -17.60 -20.73
C LEU A 13 -10.80 -18.51 -19.53
N SER A 14 -10.64 -17.95 -18.33
CA SER A 14 -11.43 -18.35 -17.16
C SER A 14 -12.86 -17.77 -17.29
N MET A 15 -13.56 -18.15 -18.37
CA MET A 15 -15.01 -17.97 -18.40
C MET A 15 -15.63 -19.00 -17.45
N ALA A 16 -16.80 -18.69 -16.89
CA ALA A 16 -17.68 -19.73 -16.41
C ALA A 16 -17.84 -20.78 -17.52
N SER A 17 -17.58 -22.05 -17.22
CA SER A 17 -17.47 -23.09 -18.23
C SER A 17 -18.86 -23.50 -18.70
N ASP A 18 -19.35 -22.78 -19.73
CA ASP A 18 -20.61 -23.02 -20.44
C ASP A 18 -20.94 -24.52 -20.50
N THR A 19 -22.10 -24.92 -19.97
CA THR A 19 -22.54 -26.32 -20.10
C THR A 19 -22.63 -26.68 -21.58
N ASN A 20 -21.91 -27.73 -21.96
CA ASN A 20 -21.97 -28.34 -23.28
C ASN A 20 -22.97 -29.50 -23.22
N CYS A 21 -23.70 -29.74 -24.31
CA CYS A 21 -24.72 -30.78 -24.33
C CYS A 21 -24.85 -31.51 -25.67
N TRP A 22 -25.20 -32.80 -25.59
CA TRP A 22 -25.25 -33.73 -26.73
C TRP A 22 -26.53 -34.56 -26.68
N LYS A 23 -27.09 -34.86 -27.85
CA LYS A 23 -28.22 -35.78 -28.04
C LYS A 23 -27.70 -37.04 -28.73
N ILE A 24 -27.89 -38.22 -28.14
CA ILE A 24 -27.27 -39.50 -28.57
C ILE A 24 -28.34 -40.61 -28.65
N ASP A 25 -28.26 -41.48 -29.65
CA ASP A 25 -29.13 -42.68 -29.82
C ASP A 25 -28.49 -43.96 -29.23
N ALA A 26 -29.25 -45.06 -29.05
CA ALA A 26 -28.75 -46.35 -28.58
C ALA A 26 -27.87 -47.12 -29.57
N SER A 27 -27.84 -46.72 -30.86
CA SER A 27 -26.72 -47.06 -31.76
C SER A 27 -25.40 -46.40 -31.35
N ALA A 28 -25.44 -45.56 -30.31
CA ALA A 28 -24.38 -44.69 -29.82
C ALA A 28 -23.89 -43.71 -30.90
N SER A 29 -24.82 -43.29 -31.77
CA SER A 29 -24.61 -42.25 -32.79
C SER A 29 -24.94 -40.87 -32.21
N LEU A 30 -24.04 -39.91 -32.44
CA LEU A 30 -24.26 -38.52 -32.08
C LEU A 30 -25.29 -37.87 -33.03
N ILE A 31 -26.38 -37.35 -32.46
CA ILE A 31 -27.49 -36.74 -33.20
C ILE A 31 -27.31 -35.22 -33.32
N ALA A 32 -26.95 -34.55 -32.21
CA ALA A 32 -26.76 -33.10 -32.15
C ALA A 32 -25.82 -32.68 -31.01
N VAL A 33 -25.25 -31.47 -31.11
CA VAL A 33 -24.37 -30.84 -30.10
C VAL A 33 -24.73 -29.36 -29.96
N PHE A 34 -24.77 -28.86 -28.74
CA PHE A 34 -24.99 -27.45 -28.42
C PHE A 34 -24.20 -27.04 -27.15
N ASN A 35 -24.20 -25.75 -26.80
CA ASN A 35 -23.53 -25.21 -25.61
C ASN A 35 -24.23 -23.96 -25.04
N GLY A 36 -23.91 -23.62 -23.79
CA GLY A 36 -24.45 -22.48 -23.04
C GLY A 36 -25.97 -22.55 -22.90
N SER A 37 -26.65 -21.41 -23.02
CA SER A 37 -28.13 -21.29 -23.01
C SER A 37 -28.87 -21.95 -24.19
N SER A 38 -28.18 -22.81 -24.95
CA SER A 38 -28.80 -23.81 -25.83
C SER A 38 -29.21 -25.08 -25.08
N CYS A 39 -28.59 -25.34 -23.93
CA CYS A 39 -28.74 -26.55 -23.13
C CYS A 39 -29.86 -26.40 -22.08
N ALA A 40 -30.75 -27.38 -22.00
CA ALA A 40 -31.92 -27.38 -21.11
C ALA A 40 -31.61 -27.56 -19.61
N VAL A 41 -30.39 -27.98 -19.31
CA VAL A 41 -29.86 -28.28 -17.98
C VAL A 41 -28.50 -27.63 -17.92
N ASP A 42 -28.23 -26.93 -16.82
CA ASP A 42 -26.90 -26.45 -16.48
C ASP A 42 -26.26 -27.40 -15.45
N VAL A 43 -24.95 -27.60 -15.57
CA VAL A 43 -24.13 -28.43 -14.70
C VAL A 43 -22.98 -27.58 -14.20
N THR A 44 -22.81 -27.48 -12.89
CA THR A 44 -21.82 -26.60 -12.24
C THR A 44 -20.90 -27.40 -11.33
N ILE A 45 -19.64 -26.97 -11.19
CA ILE A 45 -18.71 -27.49 -10.18
C ILE A 45 -18.31 -26.28 -9.32
N PRO A 46 -19.01 -26.01 -8.20
CA PRO A 46 -18.82 -24.78 -7.43
C PRO A 46 -17.43 -24.64 -6.80
N PHE A 47 -16.76 -25.76 -6.50
CA PHE A 47 -15.45 -25.77 -5.87
C PHE A 47 -14.53 -26.80 -6.55
N VAL A 48 -13.41 -26.31 -7.12
CA VAL A 48 -12.30 -27.10 -7.65
C VAL A 48 -11.02 -26.29 -7.41
N ALA A 49 -9.98 -26.91 -6.87
CA ALA A 49 -8.68 -26.26 -6.72
C ALA A 49 -7.97 -26.14 -8.08
N ALA A 50 -7.16 -25.09 -8.26
CA ALA A 50 -6.33 -24.95 -9.45
C ALA A 50 -5.21 -26.01 -9.51
N SER A 51 -4.82 -26.57 -8.36
CA SER A 51 -3.82 -27.62 -8.25
C SER A 51 -4.07 -28.55 -7.06
N TYR A 52 -3.52 -29.77 -7.13
CA TYR A 52 -3.60 -30.83 -6.13
C TYR A 52 -2.25 -31.58 -6.04
N ALA A 53 -2.02 -32.30 -4.95
CA ALA A 53 -0.84 -33.15 -4.77
C ALA A 53 -1.01 -34.57 -5.38
N PRO A 54 0.07 -35.26 -5.76
CA PRO A 54 -0.01 -36.64 -6.24
C PRO A 54 -0.54 -37.58 -5.16
N SER A 55 -1.50 -38.43 -5.53
CA SER A 55 -2.22 -39.39 -4.65
C SER A 55 -3.06 -38.76 -3.53
N GLU A 56 -3.35 -37.45 -3.58
CA GLU A 56 -4.29 -36.78 -2.68
C GLU A 56 -5.74 -37.30 -2.85
N SER A 57 -6.51 -37.35 -1.77
CA SER A 57 -7.96 -37.65 -1.80
C SER A 57 -8.76 -36.39 -2.09
N VAL A 58 -9.21 -36.22 -3.34
CA VAL A 58 -10.01 -35.06 -3.76
C VAL A 58 -11.51 -35.41 -3.70
N ALA A 59 -12.22 -34.78 -2.75
CA ALA A 59 -13.67 -34.76 -2.74
C ALA A 59 -14.20 -33.66 -3.68
N LEU A 60 -15.21 -33.95 -4.49
CA LEU A 60 -15.82 -32.98 -5.42
C LEU A 60 -17.33 -32.91 -5.28
N LEU A 61 -17.85 -31.69 -5.21
CA LEU A 61 -19.27 -31.36 -5.24
C LEU A 61 -19.64 -30.84 -6.64
N TRP A 62 -20.74 -31.29 -7.23
CA TRP A 62 -21.27 -30.72 -8.48
C TRP A 62 -22.79 -30.56 -8.44
N GLY A 63 -23.29 -29.49 -9.05
CA GLY A 63 -24.72 -29.15 -9.13
C GLY A 63 -25.31 -29.46 -10.50
N VAL A 64 -26.58 -29.86 -10.53
CA VAL A 64 -27.35 -30.11 -11.76
C VAL A 64 -28.71 -29.40 -11.65
N GLN A 65 -28.99 -28.45 -12.55
CA GLN A 65 -30.18 -27.59 -12.47
C GLN A 65 -30.87 -27.46 -13.84
N LEU A 66 -32.19 -27.26 -13.87
CA LEU A 66 -32.90 -26.86 -15.08
C LEU A 66 -32.64 -25.38 -15.36
N ASP A 67 -32.05 -25.06 -16.51
CA ASP A 67 -31.88 -23.68 -16.96
C ASP A 67 -33.24 -23.11 -17.41
N THR A 68 -33.72 -22.10 -16.69
CA THR A 68 -35.02 -21.45 -16.95
C THR A 68 -34.98 -20.41 -18.07
N ASP A 69 -33.80 -19.89 -18.40
CA ASP A 69 -33.59 -18.92 -19.49
C ASP A 69 -33.10 -19.62 -20.78
N SER A 70 -32.95 -20.94 -20.74
CA SER A 70 -32.58 -21.80 -21.86
C SER A 70 -33.50 -21.67 -23.07
N SER A 71 -32.90 -21.65 -24.26
CA SER A 71 -33.61 -21.87 -25.52
C SER A 71 -34.03 -23.33 -25.76
N ASN A 72 -33.49 -24.28 -24.98
CA ASN A 72 -33.74 -25.74 -25.10
C ASN A 72 -33.64 -26.25 -26.55
N SER A 73 -32.56 -25.88 -27.26
CA SER A 73 -32.38 -26.15 -28.69
C SER A 73 -32.21 -27.65 -29.03
N MET A 74 -32.15 -28.53 -28.02
CA MET A 74 -32.14 -29.98 -28.16
C MET A 74 -33.53 -30.63 -28.18
N ASP A 75 -34.62 -29.89 -27.95
CA ASP A 75 -35.97 -30.42 -27.69
C ASP A 75 -35.98 -31.45 -26.55
N VAL A 76 -35.46 -31.07 -25.38
CA VAL A 76 -35.52 -31.88 -24.14
C VAL A 76 -36.94 -31.79 -23.56
N PRO A 77 -37.65 -32.91 -23.32
CA PRO A 77 -39.02 -32.85 -22.81
C PRO A 77 -39.13 -32.21 -21.42
N MET A 78 -39.74 -31.02 -21.35
CA MET A 78 -40.20 -30.37 -20.13
C MET A 78 -41.74 -30.37 -20.10
N PRO A 79 -42.42 -30.51 -18.94
CA PRO A 79 -41.88 -30.57 -17.58
C PRO A 79 -41.22 -31.91 -17.23
N PRO A 80 -40.35 -31.96 -16.21
CA PRO A 80 -39.58 -33.17 -15.88
C PRO A 80 -40.42 -34.32 -15.31
N ASP A 81 -41.71 -34.13 -15.03
CA ASP A 81 -42.67 -35.22 -14.76
C ASP A 81 -42.82 -36.18 -15.96
N ALA A 82 -42.49 -35.74 -17.17
CA ALA A 82 -42.47 -36.58 -18.37
C ALA A 82 -41.29 -37.58 -18.37
N LEU A 83 -40.10 -37.16 -17.90
CA LEU A 83 -38.80 -37.83 -18.05
C LEU A 83 -38.61 -39.07 -17.13
N ALA A 84 -39.70 -39.72 -16.73
CA ALA A 84 -39.73 -40.68 -15.63
C ALA A 84 -39.23 -42.09 -15.99
N THR A 85 -37.97 -42.19 -16.42
CA THR A 85 -37.24 -43.44 -16.67
C THR A 85 -36.83 -44.17 -15.38
N ARG A 86 -36.44 -45.44 -15.50
CA ARG A 86 -35.90 -46.25 -14.38
C ARG A 86 -34.44 -45.91 -14.14
N SER A 87 -34.07 -45.79 -12.86
CA SER A 87 -32.69 -45.54 -12.46
C SER A 87 -31.70 -46.66 -12.82
N SER A 88 -30.45 -46.29 -13.01
CA SER A 88 -29.28 -47.16 -13.20
C SER A 88 -28.95 -48.01 -11.96
N ASP A 89 -29.26 -47.52 -10.76
CA ASP A 89 -29.07 -48.20 -9.46
C ASP A 89 -29.99 -49.41 -9.22
N ASN A 90 -30.88 -49.74 -10.17
CA ASN A 90 -31.88 -50.81 -10.10
C ASN A 90 -32.94 -50.68 -8.98
N ALA A 91 -33.03 -49.58 -8.24
CA ALA A 91 -33.98 -49.42 -7.12
C ALA A 91 -35.46 -49.38 -7.53
N GLY A 92 -35.77 -49.32 -8.83
CA GLY A 92 -37.14 -49.37 -9.36
C GLY A 92 -37.95 -48.06 -9.17
N SER A 93 -37.33 -47.03 -8.61
CA SER A 93 -37.81 -45.66 -8.58
C SER A 93 -37.92 -45.06 -9.99
N LYS A 94 -38.76 -44.03 -10.11
CA LYS A 94 -38.74 -43.09 -11.23
C LYS A 94 -37.81 -41.95 -10.87
N VAL A 95 -36.86 -41.64 -11.75
CA VAL A 95 -35.87 -40.57 -11.59
C VAL A 95 -35.85 -39.69 -12.83
N GLN A 96 -35.49 -38.42 -12.66
CA GLN A 96 -35.40 -37.42 -13.75
C GLN A 96 -33.96 -37.26 -14.24
N ILE A 97 -33.00 -37.32 -13.31
CA ILE A 97 -31.56 -37.41 -13.59
C ILE A 97 -31.24 -38.92 -13.56
N LEU A 98 -30.98 -39.50 -14.73
CA LEU A 98 -30.78 -40.94 -14.92
C LEU A 98 -29.41 -41.40 -14.41
N SER A 99 -28.40 -40.53 -14.56
CA SER A 99 -27.03 -40.75 -14.11
C SER A 99 -26.33 -39.39 -13.99
N SER A 100 -25.53 -39.19 -12.95
CA SER A 100 -24.62 -38.06 -12.82
C SER A 100 -23.32 -38.50 -12.13
N TYR A 101 -22.18 -38.01 -12.61
CA TYR A 101 -20.84 -38.46 -12.20
C TYR A 101 -19.75 -37.45 -12.59
N ILE A 102 -18.58 -37.60 -11.99
CA ILE A 102 -17.33 -36.94 -12.39
C ILE A 102 -16.50 -37.90 -13.26
N ARG A 103 -15.81 -37.38 -14.27
CA ARG A 103 -14.79 -38.08 -15.07
C ARG A 103 -13.51 -37.26 -15.11
N THR A 104 -12.35 -37.92 -15.09
CA THR A 104 -11.03 -37.30 -15.29
C THR A 104 -10.41 -37.69 -16.63
N CYS A 105 -9.70 -36.77 -17.25
CA CYS A 105 -8.99 -36.96 -18.51
C CYS A 105 -7.73 -36.09 -18.58
N SER A 106 -6.82 -36.33 -19.53
CA SER A 106 -5.65 -35.46 -19.77
C SER A 106 -5.96 -34.23 -20.64
N SER A 107 -7.24 -34.02 -21.02
CA SER A 107 -7.72 -32.81 -21.73
C SER A 107 -9.26 -32.80 -21.90
N ARG A 108 -9.85 -31.61 -22.07
CA ARG A 108 -11.26 -31.41 -22.48
C ARG A 108 -11.67 -32.20 -23.74
N LEU A 109 -10.74 -32.39 -24.69
CA LEU A 109 -10.97 -33.17 -25.92
C LEU A 109 -11.18 -34.67 -25.65
N GLN A 110 -10.45 -35.25 -24.69
CA GLN A 110 -10.69 -36.62 -24.24
C GLN A 110 -11.94 -36.72 -23.36
N CYS A 111 -12.19 -35.70 -22.54
CA CYS A 111 -13.35 -35.63 -21.65
C CYS A 111 -14.68 -35.36 -22.37
N THR A 112 -14.66 -34.94 -23.63
CA THR A 112 -15.84 -34.99 -24.51
C THR A 112 -16.44 -36.41 -24.49
N PRO A 113 -17.78 -36.59 -24.47
CA PRO A 113 -18.42 -37.89 -24.40
C PRO A 113 -18.27 -38.67 -25.71
N SER A 114 -17.10 -39.29 -25.88
CA SER A 114 -16.86 -40.31 -26.90
C SER A 114 -17.31 -41.67 -26.38
N ILE A 115 -17.95 -42.45 -27.26
CA ILE A 115 -18.72 -43.64 -26.93
C ILE A 115 -17.88 -44.82 -26.41
N LEU A 116 -16.56 -44.77 -26.61
CA LEU A 116 -15.61 -45.83 -26.22
C LEU A 116 -14.35 -45.21 -25.60
N GLY A 117 -14.48 -44.72 -24.36
CA GLY A 117 -13.37 -44.36 -23.47
C GLY A 117 -13.17 -45.40 -22.37
N GLN A 118 -11.92 -45.67 -21.99
CA GLN A 118 -11.54 -46.51 -20.84
C GLN A 118 -10.87 -45.62 -19.79
N ASP A 119 -11.65 -44.72 -19.20
CA ASP A 119 -11.20 -43.74 -18.22
C ASP A 119 -11.96 -43.91 -16.90
N THR A 120 -11.35 -43.47 -15.79
CA THR A 120 -11.96 -43.45 -14.47
C THR A 120 -13.11 -42.46 -14.39
N PHE A 121 -14.25 -42.94 -13.88
CA PHE A 121 -15.41 -42.15 -13.51
C PHE A 121 -15.85 -42.50 -12.09
N THR A 122 -16.39 -41.54 -11.36
CA THR A 122 -16.94 -41.77 -10.02
C THR A 122 -18.27 -42.53 -10.11
N ASN A 123 -18.67 -43.20 -9.01
CA ASN A 123 -19.87 -44.03 -9.02
C ASN A 123 -21.11 -43.20 -9.46
N PRO A 124 -21.82 -43.61 -10.53
CA PRO A 124 -22.92 -42.82 -11.08
C PRO A 124 -24.13 -42.79 -10.16
N GLN A 125 -24.59 -41.58 -9.84
CA GLN A 125 -25.72 -41.32 -8.96
C GLN A 125 -26.98 -40.94 -9.74
N SER A 126 -28.15 -41.20 -9.17
CA SER A 126 -29.46 -40.88 -9.74
C SER A 126 -30.18 -39.82 -8.90
N GLY A 127 -31.12 -39.08 -9.50
CA GLY A 127 -31.76 -37.99 -8.78
C GLY A 127 -33.00 -37.40 -9.43
N ASN A 128 -33.53 -36.37 -8.77
CA ASN A 128 -34.62 -35.54 -9.27
C ASN A 128 -34.22 -34.07 -9.12
N PHE A 129 -34.78 -33.20 -9.96
CA PHE A 129 -34.50 -31.76 -9.88
C PHE A 129 -35.17 -31.13 -8.65
N SER A 130 -34.43 -30.28 -7.93
CA SER A 130 -35.03 -29.36 -6.96
C SER A 130 -35.97 -28.36 -7.67
N ARG A 131 -36.87 -27.74 -6.91
CA ARG A 131 -37.88 -26.80 -7.42
C ARG A 131 -37.42 -25.34 -7.49
N ARG A 132 -36.20 -25.04 -7.05
CA ARG A 132 -35.66 -23.68 -6.93
C ARG A 132 -34.14 -23.61 -7.15
N ASP A 133 -33.45 -24.62 -6.66
CA ASP A 133 -31.99 -24.66 -6.54
C ASP A 133 -31.41 -25.79 -7.42
N ALA A 134 -30.09 -25.92 -7.49
CA ALA A 134 -29.46 -27.08 -8.10
C ALA A 134 -29.68 -28.34 -7.24
N THR A 135 -29.78 -29.50 -7.88
CA THR A 135 -29.60 -30.79 -7.21
C THR A 135 -28.11 -31.09 -7.16
N TYR A 136 -27.54 -31.11 -5.96
CA TYR A 136 -26.12 -31.39 -5.74
C TYR A 136 -25.84 -32.88 -5.59
N PHE A 137 -24.65 -33.29 -6.01
CA PHE A 137 -24.08 -34.62 -5.88
C PHE A 137 -22.61 -34.49 -5.42
N GLU A 138 -22.14 -35.48 -4.68
CA GLU A 138 -20.79 -35.54 -4.10
C GLU A 138 -20.06 -36.83 -4.50
N THR A 139 -18.74 -36.86 -4.40
CA THR A 139 -17.93 -38.05 -4.71
C THR A 139 -18.05 -39.13 -3.64
N MET A 140 -18.76 -40.22 -3.95
CA MET A 140 -18.94 -41.39 -3.07
C MET A 140 -17.64 -42.16 -2.75
N ASP A 141 -16.66 -42.08 -3.64
CA ASP A 141 -15.28 -42.53 -3.43
C ASP A 141 -14.38 -41.36 -3.82
N ASP A 142 -13.34 -41.07 -3.04
CA ASP A 142 -12.42 -39.95 -3.30
C ASP A 142 -11.68 -40.12 -4.64
N LEU A 143 -11.49 -39.01 -5.34
CA LEU A 143 -10.75 -38.95 -6.60
C LEU A 143 -9.27 -38.67 -6.33
N SER A 144 -8.36 -39.56 -6.74
CA SER A 144 -6.91 -39.36 -6.57
C SER A 144 -6.13 -39.44 -7.88
N PHE A 145 -5.06 -38.66 -7.97
CA PHE A 145 -4.24 -38.51 -9.18
C PHE A 145 -2.84 -39.06 -8.95
N ALA A 146 -2.53 -40.25 -9.50
CA ALA A 146 -1.30 -40.98 -9.17
C ALA A 146 0.01 -40.40 -9.75
N GLU A 147 -0.07 -39.43 -10.68
CA GLU A 147 1.08 -38.84 -11.37
C GLU A 147 0.90 -37.31 -11.48
N GLU A 148 2.01 -36.58 -11.62
CA GLU A 148 1.97 -35.15 -11.92
C GLU A 148 1.47 -34.87 -13.34
N GLY A 149 0.75 -33.78 -13.55
CA GLY A 149 0.33 -33.35 -14.87
C GLY A 149 -0.88 -32.41 -14.89
N ASN A 150 -1.22 -31.95 -16.09
CA ASN A 150 -2.44 -31.17 -16.32
C ASN A 150 -3.60 -32.14 -16.59
N TYR A 151 -4.66 -32.05 -15.79
CA TYR A 151 -5.87 -32.87 -15.94
C TYR A 151 -7.08 -31.98 -16.18
N THR A 152 -8.10 -32.56 -16.81
CA THR A 152 -9.43 -31.97 -16.93
C THR A 152 -10.40 -32.82 -16.11
N ILE A 153 -11.11 -32.18 -15.17
CA ILE A 153 -12.30 -32.70 -14.50
C ILE A 153 -13.52 -32.36 -15.35
N ALA A 154 -14.43 -33.32 -15.51
CA ALA A 154 -15.71 -33.13 -16.16
C ALA A 154 -16.86 -33.63 -15.28
N ALA A 155 -17.76 -32.75 -14.88
CA ALA A 155 -19.04 -33.12 -14.26
C ALA A 155 -20.08 -33.37 -15.35
N VAL A 156 -20.71 -34.53 -15.30
CA VAL A 156 -21.66 -35.00 -16.32
C VAL A 156 -23.02 -35.27 -15.69
N ALA A 157 -24.10 -34.85 -16.36
CA ALA A 157 -25.47 -35.24 -16.09
C ALA A 157 -26.10 -35.88 -17.34
N VAL A 158 -26.85 -36.96 -17.14
CA VAL A 158 -27.51 -37.73 -18.20
C VAL A 158 -29.00 -37.81 -17.92
N LEU A 159 -29.81 -37.44 -18.90
CA LEU A 159 -31.27 -37.51 -18.88
C LEU A 159 -31.75 -38.50 -19.95
N GLY A 160 -32.66 -39.39 -19.58
CA GLY A 160 -33.32 -40.30 -20.52
C GLY A 160 -34.52 -39.66 -21.21
N ASN A 161 -34.73 -39.91 -22.50
CA ASN A 161 -35.98 -39.57 -23.17
C ASN A 161 -37.07 -40.60 -22.82
N ALA A 162 -38.26 -40.12 -22.45
CA ALA A 162 -39.38 -40.96 -22.05
C ALA A 162 -40.30 -41.39 -23.22
N ASP A 163 -40.32 -40.62 -24.32
CA ASP A 163 -41.06 -40.98 -25.54
C ASP A 163 -40.27 -41.98 -26.40
N ASP A 164 -38.93 -41.93 -26.33
CA ASP A 164 -38.05 -42.90 -26.98
C ASP A 164 -36.85 -43.26 -26.09
N ALA A 165 -36.91 -44.43 -25.46
CA ALA A 165 -35.89 -44.92 -24.55
C ALA A 165 -34.54 -45.28 -25.23
N THR A 166 -34.39 -45.13 -26.55
CA THR A 166 -33.07 -45.17 -27.19
C THR A 166 -32.32 -43.84 -27.12
N VAL A 167 -33.00 -42.72 -26.85
CA VAL A 167 -32.40 -41.39 -26.88
C VAL A 167 -31.98 -40.93 -25.49
N LEU A 168 -30.71 -40.54 -25.35
CA LEU A 168 -30.12 -39.94 -24.17
C LEU A 168 -29.68 -38.50 -24.45
N TYR A 169 -29.82 -37.64 -23.45
CA TYR A 169 -29.29 -36.28 -23.43
C TYR A 169 -28.16 -36.20 -22.40
N TYR A 170 -27.00 -35.75 -22.83
CA TYR A 170 -25.82 -35.53 -21.99
C TYR A 170 -25.60 -34.03 -21.80
N PHE A 171 -25.21 -33.63 -20.61
CA PHE A 171 -24.86 -32.27 -20.21
C PHE A 171 -23.55 -32.32 -19.42
N GLN A 172 -22.63 -31.39 -19.69
CA GLN A 172 -21.30 -31.43 -19.10
C GLN A 172 -20.66 -30.05 -19.01
N THR A 173 -20.06 -29.77 -17.85
CA THR A 173 -19.09 -28.68 -17.70
C THR A 173 -17.68 -29.24 -17.48
N PHE A 174 -16.68 -28.37 -17.50
CA PHE A 174 -15.26 -28.70 -17.38
C PHE A 174 -14.56 -27.77 -16.39
N ALA A 175 -13.63 -28.32 -15.61
CA ALA A 175 -12.58 -27.58 -14.91
C ALA A 175 -11.22 -28.19 -15.30
N ASP A 176 -10.18 -27.36 -15.44
CA ASP A 176 -8.81 -27.83 -15.68
C ASP A 176 -7.97 -27.59 -14.42
N ILE A 177 -7.13 -28.56 -14.06
CA ILE A 177 -6.35 -28.61 -12.82
C ILE A 177 -4.90 -29.02 -13.09
N VAL A 178 -4.00 -28.72 -12.15
CA VAL A 178 -2.57 -29.07 -12.23
C VAL A 178 -2.16 -29.93 -11.03
N VAL A 179 -1.86 -31.20 -11.25
CA VAL A 179 -1.32 -32.08 -10.20
C VAL A 179 0.19 -31.93 -10.18
N LYS A 180 0.77 -31.60 -9.02
CA LYS A 180 2.21 -31.34 -8.82
C LYS A 180 2.63 -31.66 -7.39
N GLU A 181 3.84 -32.17 -7.18
CA GLU A 181 4.41 -32.33 -5.84
C GLU A 181 4.69 -30.93 -5.26
N GLU A 182 3.80 -30.43 -4.40
CA GLU A 182 3.87 -29.05 -3.91
C GLU A 182 4.93 -28.87 -2.81
N GLN A 183 6.19 -28.82 -3.25
CA GLN A 183 7.19 -28.01 -2.55
C GLN A 183 6.84 -26.53 -2.76
N ALA A 184 6.00 -26.02 -1.87
CA ALA A 184 5.86 -24.59 -1.64
C ALA A 184 7.13 -24.08 -0.96
N GLU A 185 8.22 -23.93 -1.72
CA GLU A 185 9.32 -23.05 -1.29
C GLU A 185 8.71 -21.66 -1.08
N ALA A 186 8.66 -21.23 0.18
CA ALA A 186 8.26 -19.88 0.54
C ALA A 186 9.29 -18.91 -0.07
N VAL A 187 8.94 -18.32 -1.21
CA VAL A 187 9.67 -17.17 -1.73
C VAL A 187 9.42 -16.04 -0.75
N TYR A 188 10.41 -15.72 0.08
CA TYR A 188 10.39 -14.62 1.05
C TYR A 188 10.42 -13.28 0.31
N ASP A 189 9.31 -12.96 -0.36
CA ASP A 189 9.07 -11.71 -1.07
C ASP A 189 8.27 -10.75 -0.19
N SER A 190 8.92 -9.66 0.24
CA SER A 190 8.31 -8.58 1.01
C SER A 190 7.34 -7.72 0.19
N THR A 191 7.22 -7.92 -1.13
CA THR A 191 6.32 -7.15 -2.02
C THR A 191 4.95 -7.79 -2.21
N SER A 192 4.85 -9.12 -2.35
CA SER A 192 3.58 -9.85 -2.50
C SER A 192 2.78 -9.98 -1.20
N THR A 193 1.45 -10.19 -1.30
CA THR A 193 0.63 -10.79 -0.24
C THR A 193 0.24 -12.18 -0.70
N TYR A 194 0.52 -13.20 0.12
CA TYR A 194 0.11 -14.58 -0.15
C TYR A 194 -1.26 -14.85 0.44
N CYS A 195 -2.05 -15.70 -0.22
CA CYS A 195 -3.31 -16.20 0.29
C CYS A 195 -3.37 -17.72 0.23
N ARG A 196 -3.87 -18.32 1.31
CA ARG A 196 -4.20 -19.74 1.43
C ARG A 196 -5.70 -19.89 1.67
N VAL A 197 -6.25 -21.03 1.26
CA VAL A 197 -7.58 -21.51 1.69
C VAL A 197 -7.36 -22.91 2.22
N THR A 198 -7.82 -23.21 3.44
CA THR A 198 -7.66 -24.55 4.04
C THR A 198 -8.98 -25.11 4.57
N ALA A 199 -9.09 -26.43 4.59
CA ALA A 199 -10.23 -27.20 5.08
C ALA A 199 -10.16 -27.38 6.62
N GLN A 200 -10.13 -26.26 7.33
CA GLN A 200 -9.82 -26.18 8.75
C GLN A 200 -10.68 -25.11 9.44
N ASP A 201 -10.98 -25.30 10.73
CA ASP A 201 -11.67 -24.31 11.57
C ASP A 201 -10.85 -22.99 11.59
N PRO A 202 -11.46 -21.83 11.26
CA PRO A 202 -10.77 -20.53 11.25
C PRO A 202 -10.31 -20.06 12.65
N LEU A 203 -10.77 -20.70 13.73
CA LEU A 203 -10.33 -20.44 15.11
C LEU A 203 -9.16 -21.32 15.58
N GLU A 204 -8.68 -22.26 14.77
CA GLU A 204 -7.49 -23.06 15.11
C GLU A 204 -6.17 -22.28 14.98
N TYR A 205 -5.22 -22.55 15.87
CA TYR A 205 -4.03 -21.71 16.08
C TYR A 205 -2.85 -22.01 15.12
N GLU A 206 -2.69 -23.26 14.69
CA GLU A 206 -1.64 -23.70 13.76
C GLU A 206 -2.27 -24.07 12.42
N LEU A 207 -1.70 -23.61 11.31
CA LEU A 207 -2.21 -23.92 9.97
C LEU A 207 -1.71 -25.30 9.54
N ASP A 208 -2.60 -26.21 9.12
CA ASP A 208 -2.17 -27.52 8.63
C ASP A 208 -1.96 -27.49 7.10
N ALA A 209 -0.71 -27.70 6.67
CA ALA A 209 -0.36 -27.82 5.25
C ALA A 209 -1.07 -29.00 4.55
N ASN A 210 -1.43 -30.05 5.29
CA ASN A 210 -2.16 -31.22 4.75
C ASN A 210 -3.65 -30.91 4.49
N LEU A 211 -4.16 -29.75 4.92
CA LEU A 211 -5.53 -29.29 4.70
C LEU A 211 -5.62 -28.15 3.68
N LEU A 212 -4.52 -27.85 2.96
CA LEU A 212 -4.44 -26.77 1.97
C LEU A 212 -5.27 -27.07 0.72
N LEU A 213 -6.35 -26.29 0.52
CA LEU A 213 -7.25 -26.39 -0.65
C LEU A 213 -6.79 -25.50 -1.82
N ALA A 214 -6.19 -24.35 -1.55
CA ALA A 214 -5.72 -23.43 -2.60
C ALA A 214 -4.65 -22.46 -2.07
N SER A 215 -3.75 -22.03 -2.97
CA SER A 215 -2.64 -21.13 -2.67
C SER A 215 -2.40 -20.15 -3.82
N SER A 216 -2.18 -18.86 -3.54
CA SER A 216 -1.86 -17.85 -4.57
C SER A 216 -1.17 -16.61 -4.01
N GLY A 217 -0.58 -15.79 -4.89
CA GLY A 217 -0.20 -14.40 -4.62
C GLY A 217 -1.24 -13.37 -5.15
N SER A 218 -2.44 -13.84 -5.55
CA SER A 218 -3.48 -13.02 -6.17
C SER A 218 -4.79 -13.09 -5.38
N SER A 219 -4.82 -12.33 -4.29
CA SER A 219 -5.86 -12.22 -3.26
C SER A 219 -6.78 -11.00 -3.42
N GLU A 220 -8.03 -11.08 -2.95
CA GLU A 220 -8.86 -9.87 -2.75
C GLU A 220 -8.41 -8.99 -1.57
N ILE A 221 -7.69 -9.54 -0.60
CA ILE A 221 -7.07 -8.80 0.51
C ILE A 221 -5.59 -8.56 0.24
N GLU A 222 -5.16 -7.32 0.40
CA GLU A 222 -3.76 -6.88 0.41
C GLU A 222 -3.35 -6.57 1.86
N VAL A 223 -2.17 -7.05 2.29
CA VAL A 223 -1.64 -6.81 3.63
C VAL A 223 -0.36 -5.98 3.51
N VAL A 224 -0.35 -4.84 4.19
CA VAL A 224 0.82 -3.95 4.32
C VAL A 224 1.30 -4.01 5.77
N ILE A 225 2.62 -4.10 5.95
CA ILE A 225 3.30 -4.06 7.26
C ILE A 225 4.10 -2.76 7.33
N ASP A 226 4.10 -2.16 8.52
CA ASP A 226 4.82 -0.95 8.90
C ASP A 226 5.60 -1.28 10.20
N ALA A 227 6.92 -1.35 10.06
CA ALA A 227 7.87 -1.75 11.09
C ALA A 227 9.27 -1.23 10.72
N ASN A 228 10.12 -0.92 11.70
CA ASN A 228 11.50 -0.51 11.46
C ASN A 228 12.35 -1.67 10.94
N ASP A 229 13.18 -1.44 9.92
CA ASP A 229 14.13 -2.45 9.42
C ASP A 229 15.16 -2.87 10.50
N VAL A 230 15.54 -1.94 11.38
CA VAL A 230 16.50 -2.18 12.47
C VAL A 230 15.86 -1.88 13.84
N VAL A 231 16.02 -2.85 14.75
CA VAL A 231 15.36 -2.85 16.07
C VAL A 231 16.37 -3.16 17.17
N GLN A 232 16.20 -2.58 18.37
CA GLN A 232 17.09 -2.86 19.48
C GLN A 232 16.67 -4.12 20.26
N THR A 233 17.60 -5.06 20.44
CA THR A 233 17.42 -6.29 21.23
C THR A 233 17.01 -6.00 22.67
N ASN A 234 16.13 -6.83 23.22
CA ASN A 234 15.56 -6.72 24.57
C ASN A 234 14.79 -5.40 24.84
N GLN A 235 14.56 -4.57 23.83
CA GLN A 235 13.62 -3.45 23.85
C GLN A 235 12.36 -3.82 23.02
N ALA A 236 11.23 -3.18 23.35
CA ALA A 236 10.02 -3.29 22.57
C ALA A 236 10.06 -2.35 21.36
N PHE A 237 9.69 -2.86 20.19
CA PHE A 237 9.37 -2.10 18.98
C PHE A 237 7.95 -2.43 18.54
N ASP A 238 7.26 -1.48 17.93
CA ASP A 238 5.90 -1.70 17.45
C ASP A 238 5.93 -2.19 16.00
N VAL A 239 5.12 -3.22 15.70
CA VAL A 239 4.77 -3.66 14.34
C VAL A 239 3.30 -3.33 14.13
N VAL A 240 3.02 -2.58 13.08
CA VAL A 240 1.66 -2.23 12.64
C VAL A 240 1.40 -2.96 11.33
N TRP A 241 0.20 -3.51 11.14
CA TRP A 241 -0.19 -4.10 9.87
C TRP A 241 -1.64 -3.78 9.52
N THR A 242 -1.90 -3.57 8.23
CA THR A 242 -3.21 -3.20 7.71
C THR A 242 -3.63 -4.14 6.59
N ALA A 243 -4.77 -4.80 6.78
CA ALA A 243 -5.46 -5.57 5.76
C ALA A 243 -6.43 -4.66 5.01
N THR A 244 -6.35 -4.65 3.68
CA THR A 244 -7.22 -3.87 2.78
C THR A 244 -7.97 -4.80 1.84
N LEU A 245 -9.29 -4.81 1.93
CA LEU A 245 -10.18 -5.60 1.08
C LEU A 245 -10.53 -4.83 -0.20
N THR A 246 -10.15 -5.37 -1.37
CA THR A 246 -10.22 -4.65 -2.66
C THR A 246 -11.37 -5.09 -3.57
N ARG A 247 -12.03 -6.22 -3.28
CA ARG A 247 -13.15 -6.83 -4.04
C ARG A 247 -12.99 -6.78 -5.56
N ASN A 248 -12.23 -7.73 -6.10
CA ASN A 248 -11.87 -7.79 -7.51
C ASN A 248 -11.92 -9.23 -8.03
N SER A 249 -12.89 -9.52 -8.91
CA SER A 249 -13.07 -10.82 -9.57
C SER A 249 -11.99 -11.18 -10.60
N SER A 250 -10.98 -10.33 -10.81
CA SER A 250 -9.75 -10.70 -11.54
C SER A 250 -8.69 -11.34 -10.63
N LYS A 251 -8.93 -11.47 -9.33
CA LYS A 251 -8.04 -12.16 -8.38
C LYS A 251 -8.28 -13.67 -8.44
N ALA A 252 -7.24 -14.46 -8.18
CA ALA A 252 -7.27 -15.92 -8.30
C ALA A 252 -8.02 -16.57 -7.14
N ILE A 253 -7.91 -16.01 -5.92
CA ILE A 253 -8.69 -16.41 -4.76
C ILE A 253 -9.66 -15.28 -4.41
N GLN A 254 -10.95 -15.56 -4.55
CA GLN A 254 -12.07 -14.66 -4.26
C GLN A 254 -12.69 -15.03 -2.90
N LEU A 255 -13.05 -14.03 -2.11
CA LEU A 255 -13.67 -14.25 -0.80
C LEU A 255 -15.20 -14.39 -0.92
N PRO A 256 -15.86 -15.14 -0.02
CA PRO A 256 -17.33 -15.19 0.03
C PRO A 256 -17.95 -13.79 0.10
N SER A 257 -19.17 -13.62 -0.42
CA SER A 257 -19.88 -12.34 -0.44
C SER A 257 -21.35 -12.55 -0.03
N PRO A 258 -21.77 -12.10 1.18
CA PRO A 258 -21.00 -11.35 2.18
C PRO A 258 -19.83 -12.15 2.78
N LEU A 259 -18.92 -11.46 3.49
CA LEU A 259 -18.01 -12.15 4.41
C LEU A 259 -18.82 -12.69 5.59
N GLU A 260 -18.54 -13.91 6.01
CA GLU A 260 -19.10 -14.47 7.24
C GLU A 260 -18.39 -13.89 8.47
N ALA A 261 -19.06 -13.87 9.62
CA ALA A 261 -18.51 -13.33 10.87
C ALA A 261 -18.70 -14.33 12.01
N VAL A 262 -17.60 -14.74 12.64
CA VAL A 262 -17.58 -15.82 13.65
C VAL A 262 -17.51 -15.25 15.06
N SER A 263 -18.16 -15.93 16.01
CA SER A 263 -18.15 -15.58 17.43
C SER A 263 -16.81 -15.94 18.08
N VAL A 264 -15.85 -15.02 18.06
CA VAL A 264 -14.57 -15.21 18.77
C VAL A 264 -14.78 -15.00 20.26
N LEU A 265 -14.19 -15.89 21.06
CA LEU A 265 -14.17 -15.83 22.52
C LEU A 265 -12.75 -15.47 22.98
N SER A 266 -12.56 -14.30 23.58
CA SER A 266 -11.29 -13.88 24.18
C SER A 266 -11.49 -13.43 25.63
N ASP A 267 -10.43 -13.47 26.43
CA ASP A 267 -10.48 -13.13 27.86
C ASP A 267 -10.98 -11.71 28.16
N GLU A 268 -10.90 -10.78 27.18
CA GLU A 268 -11.37 -9.40 27.34
C GLU A 268 -12.64 -9.08 26.54
N LYS A 269 -12.91 -9.75 25.41
CA LYS A 269 -14.03 -9.43 24.50
C LYS A 269 -14.59 -10.68 23.82
N ASN A 270 -15.90 -10.86 23.91
CA ASN A 270 -16.65 -11.77 23.06
C ASN A 270 -17.39 -10.95 21.99
N GLY A 271 -17.31 -11.37 20.73
CA GLY A 271 -17.91 -10.63 19.62
C GLY A 271 -17.91 -11.42 18.32
N TYR A 272 -18.69 -10.93 17.34
CA TYR A 272 -18.69 -11.47 15.98
C TYR A 272 -17.72 -10.66 15.12
N TYR A 273 -16.80 -11.34 14.45
CA TYR A 273 -15.70 -10.74 13.71
C TYR A 273 -15.52 -11.39 12.33
N THR A 274 -15.35 -10.58 11.28
CA THR A 274 -15.01 -11.08 9.92
C THR A 274 -13.55 -11.51 9.83
N ILE A 275 -12.65 -10.81 10.52
CA ILE A 275 -11.26 -11.23 10.74
C ILE A 275 -11.24 -11.87 12.13
N VAL A 276 -11.18 -13.20 12.18
CA VAL A 276 -11.36 -13.95 13.43
C VAL A 276 -10.09 -13.94 14.26
N GLY A 277 -8.93 -13.95 13.61
CA GLY A 277 -7.61 -13.84 14.20
C GLY A 277 -6.67 -13.08 13.28
N SER A 278 -5.67 -12.45 13.86
CA SER A 278 -4.57 -11.82 13.15
C SER A 278 -3.37 -11.66 14.08
N ILE A 279 -2.22 -12.12 13.62
CA ILE A 279 -1.04 -12.35 14.45
C ILE A 279 0.24 -12.04 13.66
N VAL A 280 1.27 -11.56 14.35
CA VAL A 280 2.62 -11.39 13.81
C VAL A 280 3.56 -12.38 14.50
N LYS A 281 4.29 -13.17 13.70
CA LYS A 281 5.28 -14.16 14.15
C LYS A 281 6.65 -13.78 13.58
N LEU A 282 7.71 -13.91 14.38
CA LEU A 282 9.11 -13.73 13.98
C LEU A 282 9.94 -14.93 14.43
N CYS A 283 10.90 -15.33 13.60
CA CYS A 283 11.90 -16.35 13.88
C CYS A 283 13.29 -15.82 13.47
N GLN A 284 14.37 -16.35 14.03
CA GLN A 284 15.70 -16.08 13.44
C GLN A 284 15.76 -16.64 12.03
N ARG A 285 16.37 -15.92 11.08
CA ARG A 285 16.32 -16.22 9.63
C ARG A 285 16.71 -17.67 9.30
N ASP A 286 17.71 -18.21 9.99
CA ASP A 286 18.21 -19.58 9.80
C ASP A 286 17.25 -20.69 10.30
N MET A 287 16.10 -20.36 10.91
CA MET A 287 15.17 -21.34 11.49
C MET A 287 14.06 -21.83 10.53
N GLY A 288 13.74 -21.08 9.46
CA GLY A 288 12.56 -21.33 8.63
C GLY A 288 11.26 -20.82 9.27
N CYS A 289 10.80 -19.64 8.82
CA CYS A 289 9.68 -18.92 9.43
C CYS A 289 8.52 -18.75 8.44
N ASP A 290 7.75 -19.84 8.25
CA ASP A 290 6.53 -19.86 7.45
C ASP A 290 5.27 -20.03 8.33
N GLU A 291 4.09 -19.88 7.73
CA GLU A 291 2.79 -19.96 8.41
C GLU A 291 2.44 -21.34 8.98
N TYR A 292 3.16 -22.40 8.59
CA TYR A 292 3.02 -23.78 9.08
C TYR A 292 4.07 -24.12 10.17
N SER A 293 5.06 -23.24 10.38
CA SER A 293 6.18 -23.46 11.29
C SER A 293 5.77 -23.32 12.76
N SER A 294 5.89 -24.42 13.52
CA SER A 294 5.73 -24.42 14.99
C SER A 294 6.92 -23.80 15.74
N THR A 295 8.02 -23.49 15.05
CA THR A 295 9.26 -22.96 15.64
C THR A 295 9.37 -21.43 15.55
N VAL A 296 8.54 -20.75 16.33
CA VAL A 296 8.52 -19.28 16.43
C VAL A 296 9.48 -18.76 17.52
N SER A 297 10.20 -17.67 17.28
CA SER A 297 11.03 -17.00 18.30
C SER A 297 10.26 -15.98 19.13
N VAL A 298 9.41 -15.17 18.49
CA VAL A 298 8.51 -14.20 19.13
C VAL A 298 7.17 -14.17 18.39
N SER A 299 6.07 -14.09 19.11
CA SER A 299 4.72 -13.93 18.56
C SER A 299 4.01 -12.77 19.25
N SER A 300 3.17 -12.04 18.51
CA SER A 300 2.17 -11.15 19.12
C SER A 300 1.08 -11.96 19.83
N ALA A 301 0.20 -11.26 20.55
CA ALA A 301 -1.13 -11.76 20.83
C ALA A 301 -1.94 -11.93 19.52
N ASP A 302 -3.05 -12.66 19.59
CA ASP A 302 -4.00 -12.76 18.48
C ASP A 302 -5.06 -11.65 18.56
N HIS A 303 -5.47 -11.11 17.40
CA HIS A 303 -6.32 -9.93 17.29
C HIS A 303 -7.49 -10.12 16.31
N SER A 304 -8.72 -10.17 16.83
CA SER A 304 -9.96 -10.21 16.02
C SER A 304 -10.47 -8.80 15.67
N ALA A 305 -10.96 -8.61 14.45
CA ALA A 305 -11.48 -7.33 13.97
C ALA A 305 -12.59 -7.46 12.92
N ASN A 306 -13.24 -6.33 12.62
CA ASN A 306 -14.15 -6.17 11.50
C ASN A 306 -13.60 -5.08 10.57
N PHE A 307 -13.77 -5.24 9.26
CA PHE A 307 -13.42 -4.20 8.29
C PHE A 307 -14.22 -2.91 8.55
N THR A 308 -13.55 -1.77 8.42
CA THR A 308 -14.18 -0.45 8.52
C THR A 308 -14.99 -0.12 7.27
N SER A 309 -15.72 1.01 7.27
CA SER A 309 -16.39 1.54 6.07
C SER A 309 -15.46 2.07 4.98
N ALA A 310 -14.15 1.84 5.10
CA ALA A 310 -13.14 2.07 4.07
C ALA A 310 -12.51 0.74 3.59
N ASP A 311 -13.14 -0.40 3.91
CA ASP A 311 -12.70 -1.76 3.60
C ASP A 311 -11.31 -2.13 4.14
N THR A 312 -10.85 -1.42 5.19
CA THR A 312 -9.58 -1.67 5.89
C THR A 312 -9.78 -2.13 7.33
N ALA A 313 -8.82 -2.91 7.84
CA ALA A 313 -8.63 -3.21 9.25
C ALA A 313 -7.14 -3.10 9.61
N THR A 314 -6.83 -2.40 10.70
CA THR A 314 -5.45 -2.14 11.16
C THR A 314 -5.23 -2.70 12.56
N PHE A 315 -4.07 -3.30 12.75
CA PHE A 315 -3.64 -4.00 13.96
C PHE A 315 -2.27 -3.47 14.40
N ASN A 316 -1.94 -3.62 15.68
CA ASN A 316 -0.62 -3.28 16.20
C ASN A 316 -0.20 -4.18 17.36
N ALA A 317 1.07 -4.57 17.38
CA ALA A 317 1.68 -5.35 18.45
C ALA A 317 3.05 -4.78 18.82
N SER A 318 3.38 -4.81 20.12
CA SER A 318 4.69 -4.39 20.62
C SER A 318 5.53 -5.65 20.90
N ILE A 319 6.65 -5.80 20.19
CA ILE A 319 7.41 -7.03 20.04
C ILE A 319 8.82 -6.84 20.61
N VAL A 320 9.35 -7.87 21.28
CA VAL A 320 10.69 -7.84 21.91
C VAL A 320 11.52 -9.02 21.38
N VAL A 321 12.58 -8.74 20.61
CA VAL A 321 13.51 -9.76 20.12
C VAL A 321 14.69 -9.98 21.10
N PRO A 322 15.07 -11.23 21.40
CA PRO A 322 15.98 -11.53 22.52
C PRO A 322 17.48 -11.35 22.24
N SER A 323 17.92 -11.39 20.98
CA SER A 323 19.35 -11.51 20.63
C SER A 323 19.68 -10.88 19.28
N THR A 324 20.95 -10.47 19.10
CA THR A 324 21.43 -9.83 17.87
C THR A 324 21.43 -10.84 16.71
N ALA A 325 20.56 -10.67 15.73
CA ALA A 325 20.40 -11.56 14.57
C ALA A 325 19.51 -10.92 13.49
N TRP A 326 19.52 -11.50 12.30
CA TRP A 326 18.42 -11.36 11.34
C TRP A 326 17.20 -12.14 11.81
N TYR A 327 16.03 -11.50 11.78
CA TYR A 327 14.74 -12.14 11.99
C TYR A 327 13.89 -12.03 10.74
N SER A 328 13.43 -13.16 10.22
CA SER A 328 12.35 -13.21 9.23
C SER A 328 11.03 -13.33 9.99
N GLY A 329 9.99 -12.64 9.52
CA GLY A 329 8.68 -12.69 10.15
C GLY A 329 7.55 -12.54 9.14
N PHE A 330 6.33 -12.73 9.63
CA PHE A 330 5.13 -12.50 8.84
C PHE A 330 3.97 -11.98 9.68
N ALA A 331 3.13 -11.17 9.06
CA ALA A 331 1.77 -10.90 9.51
C ALA A 331 0.81 -11.90 8.84
N GLN A 332 -0.08 -12.50 9.63
CA GLN A 332 -1.12 -13.41 9.20
C GLN A 332 -2.48 -12.80 9.55
N VAL A 333 -3.44 -12.85 8.61
CA VAL A 333 -4.81 -12.33 8.77
C VAL A 333 -5.79 -13.44 8.39
N THR A 334 -6.59 -13.90 9.35
CA THR A 334 -7.45 -15.09 9.20
C THR A 334 -8.92 -14.69 9.09
N LEU A 335 -9.58 -15.13 8.02
CA LEU A 335 -11.00 -14.97 7.77
C LEU A 335 -11.69 -16.34 7.76
N ALA A 336 -12.96 -16.38 8.17
CA ALA A 336 -13.82 -17.55 7.99
C ALA A 336 -14.25 -17.71 6.53
N GLY A 337 -14.46 -18.96 6.11
CA GLY A 337 -14.94 -19.31 4.78
C GLY A 337 -16.46 -19.26 4.63
N THR A 338 -16.95 -19.95 3.60
CA THR A 338 -18.42 -20.09 3.36
C THR A 338 -19.04 -21.10 4.33
N ASP A 339 -18.27 -22.08 4.77
CA ASP A 339 -18.54 -22.85 5.98
C ASP A 339 -17.60 -22.34 7.09
N ALA A 340 -18.18 -21.70 8.10
CA ALA A 340 -17.45 -21.12 9.21
C ALA A 340 -16.93 -22.15 10.23
N GLU A 341 -17.33 -23.42 10.14
CA GLU A 341 -16.87 -24.51 11.02
C GLU A 341 -15.81 -25.41 10.35
N SER A 342 -15.59 -25.29 9.02
CA SER A 342 -14.67 -26.17 8.28
C SER A 342 -13.81 -25.50 7.19
N GLN A 343 -13.91 -24.19 6.99
CA GLN A 343 -13.12 -23.47 5.99
C GLN A 343 -12.55 -22.16 6.52
N ARG A 344 -11.27 -21.91 6.23
CA ARG A 344 -10.56 -20.66 6.56
C ARG A 344 -9.78 -20.11 5.37
N TYR A 345 -9.56 -18.80 5.41
CA TYR A 345 -8.78 -18.03 4.43
C TYR A 345 -7.70 -17.26 5.18
N ASP A 346 -6.43 -17.53 4.88
CA ASP A 346 -5.28 -16.92 5.54
C ASP A 346 -4.52 -16.03 4.55
N PHE A 347 -4.30 -14.77 4.93
CA PHE A 347 -3.53 -13.80 4.15
C PHE A 347 -2.21 -13.52 4.88
N VAL A 348 -1.10 -13.89 4.24
CA VAL A 348 0.24 -13.91 4.82
C VAL A 348 1.15 -12.92 4.10
N LYS A 349 1.89 -12.14 4.87
CA LYS A 349 2.79 -11.09 4.37
C LYS A 349 4.12 -11.17 5.11
N TYR A 350 5.22 -11.41 4.40
CA TYR A 350 6.55 -11.53 4.99
C TYR A 350 7.26 -10.17 5.11
N PHE A 351 8.15 -10.06 6.09
CA PHE A 351 9.08 -8.95 6.30
C PHE A 351 10.33 -9.47 7.03
N GLU A 352 11.44 -8.73 6.98
CA GLU A 352 12.63 -9.00 7.80
C GLU A 352 12.91 -7.81 8.73
N VAL A 353 13.54 -8.07 9.88
CA VAL A 353 14.14 -7.04 10.74
C VAL A 353 15.51 -7.49 11.23
N PHE A 354 16.47 -6.56 11.32
CA PHE A 354 17.77 -6.81 11.93
C PHE A 354 17.81 -6.31 13.37
N ALA A 355 18.15 -7.19 14.31
CA ALA A 355 18.20 -6.86 15.73
C ALA A 355 19.62 -6.46 16.15
N THR A 356 19.81 -5.23 16.66
CA THR A 356 21.10 -4.70 17.14
C THR A 356 21.19 -4.67 18.67
N GLN A 357 22.41 -4.65 19.22
CA GLN A 357 22.59 -4.48 20.67
C GLN A 357 22.42 -3.03 21.14
N GLU A 358 22.80 -2.06 20.30
CA GLU A 358 22.73 -0.63 20.57
C GLU A 358 21.66 0.03 19.70
N ASN A 359 21.16 1.20 20.12
CA ASN A 359 20.17 1.97 19.35
C ASN A 359 20.86 2.74 18.23
N MET A 360 21.03 2.09 17.07
CA MET A 360 21.78 2.66 15.96
C MET A 360 21.18 3.97 15.43
N ALA A 361 19.85 4.08 15.39
CA ALA A 361 19.18 5.30 14.95
C ALA A 361 19.49 6.50 15.86
N GLU A 362 19.40 6.34 17.18
CA GLU A 362 19.71 7.42 18.13
C GLU A 362 21.23 7.74 18.15
N LEU A 363 22.10 6.75 17.92
CA LEU A 363 23.53 6.98 17.74
C LEU A 363 23.82 7.85 16.51
N VAL A 364 23.31 7.47 15.34
CA VAL A 364 23.50 8.21 14.07
C VAL A 364 22.87 9.61 14.14
N LYS A 365 21.69 9.74 14.76
CA LYS A 365 20.99 11.02 15.00
C LYS A 365 21.78 11.97 15.89
N THR A 366 22.57 11.45 16.82
CA THR A 366 23.38 12.24 17.77
C THR A 366 24.86 12.34 17.42
N GLU A 367 25.29 11.69 16.33
CA GLU A 367 26.67 11.71 15.85
C GLU A 367 27.05 13.10 15.30
N THR A 368 28.30 13.52 15.56
CA THR A 368 28.83 14.82 15.13
C THR A 368 30.08 14.63 14.27
N TYR A 369 29.99 15.04 13.01
CA TYR A 369 31.04 14.83 12.01
C TYR A 369 32.10 15.95 12.01
N GLU A 370 33.35 15.59 11.76
CA GLU A 370 34.43 16.56 11.56
C GLU A 370 34.34 17.17 10.15
N ASP A 371 34.31 18.51 10.05
CA ASP A 371 34.01 19.25 8.82
C ASP A 371 35.25 19.80 8.09
N ASP A 372 36.39 19.12 8.19
CA ASP A 372 37.65 19.48 7.48
C ASP A 372 38.09 18.47 6.41
N GLY A 373 37.33 17.39 6.22
CA GLY A 373 37.61 16.30 5.27
C GLY A 373 38.75 15.36 5.68
N SER A 374 39.23 15.41 6.92
CA SER A 374 40.27 14.50 7.43
C SER A 374 39.74 13.10 7.74
N GLU A 375 38.53 13.01 8.30
CA GLU A 375 37.86 11.76 8.66
C GLU A 375 36.85 11.29 7.59
N SER A 376 36.67 9.97 7.51
CA SER A 376 35.63 9.30 6.73
C SER A 376 34.70 8.58 7.67
N TYR A 377 33.40 8.60 7.37
CA TYR A 377 32.36 7.91 8.11
C TYR A 377 31.74 6.83 7.23
N CYS A 378 31.18 5.80 7.85
CA CYS A 378 30.53 4.68 7.18
C CYS A 378 29.37 4.13 8.00
N TRP A 379 28.36 3.65 7.29
CA TRP A 379 27.21 2.98 7.86
C TRP A 379 26.90 1.73 7.05
N GLU A 380 26.54 0.64 7.72
CA GLU A 380 25.91 -0.50 7.06
C GLU A 380 24.40 -0.36 7.21
N VAL A 381 23.66 -0.57 6.13
CA VAL A 381 22.26 -0.15 5.97
C VAL A 381 21.45 -1.29 5.35
N VAL A 382 20.28 -1.58 5.90
CA VAL A 382 19.22 -2.40 5.27
C VAL A 382 18.52 -1.55 4.21
N ALA A 383 19.02 -1.58 2.98
CA ALA A 383 18.40 -0.95 1.82
C ALA A 383 19.02 -1.49 0.51
N ALA A 384 18.20 -1.56 -0.54
CA ALA A 384 18.68 -1.77 -1.89
C ALA A 384 19.68 -0.66 -2.31
N ALA A 385 20.62 -0.98 -3.20
CA ALA A 385 21.73 -0.09 -3.54
C ALA A 385 21.33 1.16 -4.36
N ASP A 386 20.11 1.15 -4.91
CA ASP A 386 19.46 2.21 -5.68
C ASP A 386 18.39 2.98 -4.90
N ASP A 387 18.05 2.61 -3.66
CA ASP A 387 17.07 3.36 -2.88
C ASP A 387 17.61 4.75 -2.46
N GLU A 388 16.79 5.77 -2.65
CA GLU A 388 17.07 7.17 -2.27
C GLU A 388 16.44 7.55 -0.91
N ASN A 389 15.51 6.73 -0.39
CA ASN A 389 14.61 7.07 0.74
C ASN A 389 15.05 6.47 2.08
N VAL A 390 16.36 6.34 2.28
CA VAL A 390 16.95 5.73 3.49
C VAL A 390 17.09 6.75 4.61
N ASP A 391 16.64 6.40 5.82
CA ASP A 391 16.78 7.20 7.03
C ASP A 391 17.63 6.52 8.13
N GLU A 392 17.66 7.13 9.31
CA GLU A 392 18.48 6.71 10.46
C GLU A 392 18.06 5.34 11.04
N THR A 393 16.84 4.86 10.75
CA THR A 393 16.26 3.63 11.29
C THR A 393 16.62 2.36 10.52
N SER A 394 17.14 2.48 9.31
CA SER A 394 17.63 1.35 8.50
C SER A 394 19.12 1.01 8.76
N VAL A 395 19.79 1.70 9.69
CA VAL A 395 21.24 1.56 9.94
C VAL A 395 21.54 0.44 10.95
N VAL A 396 22.36 -0.55 10.57
CA VAL A 396 22.78 -1.67 11.45
C VAL A 396 24.15 -1.46 12.10
N PHE A 397 24.99 -0.59 11.54
CA PHE A 397 26.34 -0.26 12.03
C PHE A 397 26.70 1.19 11.68
N SER A 398 27.44 1.88 12.56
CA SER A 398 28.11 3.17 12.28
C SER A 398 29.59 3.04 12.66
N GLY A 399 30.47 3.68 11.88
CA GLY A 399 31.90 3.70 12.12
C GLY A 399 32.62 4.86 11.45
N ASN A 400 33.88 5.06 11.83
CA ASN A 400 34.79 6.02 11.22
C ASN A 400 36.14 5.40 10.81
N SER A 401 36.72 5.96 9.76
CA SER A 401 38.03 5.68 9.16
C SER A 401 38.53 4.24 9.29
N SER A 402 39.28 3.89 10.34
CA SER A 402 39.88 2.55 10.50
C SER A 402 38.89 1.43 10.83
N THR A 403 37.66 1.78 11.24
CA THR A 403 36.55 0.83 11.47
C THR A 403 35.66 0.64 10.23
N CYS A 404 35.96 1.32 9.12
CA CYS A 404 35.19 1.27 7.89
C CYS A 404 35.81 0.36 6.82
N PRO A 405 35.01 -0.48 6.12
CA PRO A 405 35.51 -1.32 5.03
C PRO A 405 35.81 -0.53 3.74
N TYR A 406 35.17 0.63 3.58
CA TYR A 406 35.40 1.59 2.51
C TYR A 406 35.58 2.99 3.13
N THR A 407 36.39 3.84 2.51
CA THR A 407 36.60 5.23 2.94
C THR A 407 36.43 6.21 1.80
N VAL A 408 35.96 7.41 2.11
CA VAL A 408 35.90 8.56 1.20
C VAL A 408 36.89 9.61 1.67
N THR A 409 37.78 10.08 0.79
CA THR A 409 38.63 11.25 1.04
C THR A 409 38.25 12.35 0.07
N MET A 410 37.87 13.53 0.59
CA MET A 410 37.51 14.71 -0.19
C MET A 410 38.59 15.79 -0.11
N ASN A 411 38.87 16.45 -1.22
CA ASN A 411 39.80 17.56 -1.33
C ASN A 411 39.21 18.65 -2.23
N VAL A 412 39.15 19.89 -1.71
CA VAL A 412 38.55 21.05 -2.37
C VAL A 412 39.61 22.08 -2.75
N SER A 413 39.47 22.72 -3.91
CA SER A 413 40.44 23.74 -4.36
C SER A 413 40.48 25.00 -3.50
N THR A 414 39.41 25.25 -2.75
CA THR A 414 39.26 26.34 -1.78
C THR A 414 38.03 26.06 -0.91
N THR A 415 38.10 26.37 0.38
CA THR A 415 36.94 26.38 1.31
C THR A 415 36.16 27.70 1.25
N THR A 416 36.58 28.67 0.43
CA THR A 416 35.84 29.92 0.20
C THR A 416 35.80 30.29 -1.27
N PHE A 417 34.61 30.53 -1.81
CA PHE A 417 34.38 30.90 -3.22
C PHE A 417 33.17 31.85 -3.38
N THR A 418 32.95 32.37 -4.59
CA THR A 418 31.75 33.15 -4.92
C THR A 418 30.73 32.30 -5.67
N VAL A 419 29.44 32.65 -5.58
CA VAL A 419 28.32 31.96 -6.26
C VAL A 419 28.62 31.64 -7.73
N GLU A 420 29.20 32.58 -8.48
CA GLU A 420 29.64 32.37 -9.88
C GLU A 420 30.94 31.58 -10.04
N SER A 421 31.91 31.74 -9.14
CA SER A 421 33.23 31.12 -9.31
C SER A 421 33.20 29.62 -9.04
N GLY A 422 32.37 29.15 -8.10
CA GLY A 422 32.28 27.74 -7.68
C GLY A 422 33.58 27.21 -7.04
N ALA A 423 33.57 25.93 -6.70
CA ALA A 423 34.74 25.19 -6.21
C ALA A 423 35.02 23.95 -7.08
N LEU A 424 36.29 23.62 -7.31
CA LEU A 424 36.68 22.31 -7.83
C LEU A 424 36.77 21.34 -6.65
N VAL A 425 35.98 20.28 -6.70
CA VAL A 425 35.98 19.20 -5.71
C VAL A 425 36.61 17.98 -6.37
N SER A 426 37.42 17.25 -5.61
CA SER A 426 37.96 15.95 -5.97
C SER A 426 37.76 15.01 -4.80
N TRP A 427 37.30 13.80 -5.05
CA TRP A 427 37.11 12.80 -4.01
C TRP A 427 37.48 11.41 -4.51
N THR A 428 37.94 10.58 -3.59
CA THR A 428 38.33 9.19 -3.85
C THR A 428 37.56 8.29 -2.91
N VAL A 429 36.89 7.28 -3.46
CA VAL A 429 36.33 6.17 -2.68
C VAL A 429 37.32 5.02 -2.75
N GLU A 430 37.70 4.45 -1.61
CA GLU A 430 38.73 3.41 -1.50
C GLU A 430 38.24 2.22 -0.67
N LYS A 431 38.43 1.00 -1.17
CA LYS A 431 38.27 -0.22 -0.39
C LYS A 431 39.51 -0.45 0.49
N GLN A 432 39.31 -0.67 1.79
CA GLN A 432 40.42 -0.99 2.68
C GLN A 432 40.98 -2.39 2.39
N PRO A 433 42.29 -2.54 2.14
CA PRO A 433 42.91 -3.82 1.80
C PRO A 433 43.17 -4.72 3.01
N SER A 434 42.99 -4.21 4.22
CA SER A 434 43.25 -4.89 5.50
C SER A 434 42.13 -4.70 6.50
N TYR A 435 40.89 -4.54 6.04
CA TYR A 435 39.72 -4.58 6.91
C TYR A 435 39.62 -5.96 7.55
N ALA A 436 39.84 -6.03 8.86
CA ALA A 436 39.46 -7.18 9.66
C ALA A 436 38.04 -6.89 10.16
N ASN A 437 37.10 -7.76 9.82
CA ASN A 437 35.68 -7.62 10.17
C ASN A 437 35.52 -7.18 11.64
N ALA A 438 34.86 -6.04 11.85
CA ALA A 438 34.37 -5.69 13.18
C ALA A 438 33.34 -6.73 13.64
N GLU A 439 33.14 -6.89 14.95
CA GLU A 439 32.12 -7.81 15.47
C GLU A 439 30.73 -7.36 15.00
N GLY A 440 30.13 -8.14 14.10
CA GLY A 440 28.83 -7.85 13.46
C GLY A 440 28.91 -7.48 11.97
N VAL A 441 30.00 -6.86 11.50
CA VAL A 441 30.09 -6.32 10.13
C VAL A 441 30.64 -7.36 9.15
N SER A 442 29.92 -7.62 8.05
CA SER A 442 30.35 -8.55 7.00
C SER A 442 30.49 -7.83 5.67
N VAL A 443 31.58 -8.06 4.94
CA VAL A 443 31.84 -7.38 3.66
C VAL A 443 31.80 -8.37 2.52
N ASN A 444 30.67 -8.43 1.83
CA ASN A 444 30.44 -9.26 0.65
C ASN A 444 30.56 -8.38 -0.62
N THR A 445 31.46 -8.75 -1.53
CA THR A 445 31.73 -7.95 -2.73
C THR A 445 30.71 -8.21 -3.82
N THR A 446 29.54 -7.60 -3.69
CA THR A 446 28.49 -7.64 -4.71
C THR A 446 28.61 -6.48 -5.70
N THR A 447 27.74 -6.48 -6.70
CA THR A 447 27.65 -5.46 -7.75
C THR A 447 26.19 -5.23 -8.10
N PHE A 448 25.77 -3.97 -8.15
CA PHE A 448 24.46 -3.57 -8.63
C PHE A 448 24.43 -3.54 -10.16
N TYR A 449 23.29 -3.81 -10.80
CA TYR A 449 23.14 -3.66 -12.26
C TYR A 449 22.62 -2.26 -12.59
N ASP A 450 23.49 -1.38 -13.09
CA ASP A 450 23.09 -0.05 -13.50
C ASP A 450 22.54 -0.06 -14.94
N GLU A 451 21.26 0.29 -15.09
CA GLU A 451 20.60 0.43 -16.38
C GLU A 451 21.24 1.51 -17.27
N SER A 452 21.86 2.55 -16.68
CA SER A 452 22.39 3.69 -17.45
C SER A 452 23.68 3.36 -18.21
N THR A 453 24.45 2.37 -17.73
CA THR A 453 25.69 1.89 -18.33
C THR A 453 25.60 0.45 -18.87
N GLU A 454 24.44 -0.20 -18.73
CA GLU A 454 24.18 -1.62 -19.06
C GLU A 454 25.17 -2.59 -18.36
N GLN A 455 25.65 -2.24 -17.16
CA GLN A 455 26.79 -2.89 -16.51
C GLN A 455 26.64 -3.10 -15.01
N TYR A 456 27.31 -4.14 -14.52
CA TYR A 456 27.46 -4.40 -13.09
C TYR A 456 28.53 -3.49 -12.46
N VAL A 457 28.16 -2.76 -11.41
CA VAL A 457 28.95 -1.69 -10.77
C VAL A 457 29.08 -1.88 -9.25
N ASN A 458 30.25 -1.54 -8.69
CA ASN A 458 30.47 -1.47 -7.24
C ASN A 458 30.03 -0.12 -6.63
N LEU A 459 29.92 0.93 -7.44
CA LEU A 459 29.54 2.27 -6.98
C LEU A 459 28.40 2.80 -7.86
N PRO A 460 27.14 2.37 -7.61
CA PRO A 460 25.96 2.84 -8.35
C PRO A 460 25.66 4.32 -8.04
N GLN A 461 25.64 4.70 -6.76
CA GLN A 461 25.42 6.08 -6.33
C GLN A 461 26.72 6.70 -5.82
N VAL A 462 27.14 7.83 -6.40
CA VAL A 462 28.24 8.66 -5.89
C VAL A 462 27.89 10.14 -6.06
N ASN A 463 27.66 10.82 -4.94
CA ASN A 463 26.98 12.10 -4.87
C ASN A 463 27.77 13.13 -4.07
N ILE A 464 27.60 14.41 -4.42
CA ILE A 464 27.98 15.55 -3.60
C ILE A 464 26.70 16.26 -3.17
N TYR A 465 26.45 16.34 -1.87
CA TYR A 465 25.36 17.11 -1.27
C TYR A 465 25.91 18.31 -0.49
N TYR A 466 25.06 19.30 -0.24
CA TYR A 466 25.33 20.38 0.70
C TYR A 466 24.15 20.62 1.65
N CYS A 467 24.47 21.00 2.89
CA CYS A 467 23.54 21.39 3.93
C CYS A 467 23.80 22.84 4.38
N ILE A 468 22.76 23.54 4.84
CA ILE A 468 22.85 24.95 5.30
C ILE A 468 23.46 25.07 6.71
N ASP A 469 23.38 24.00 7.51
CA ASP A 469 23.94 23.89 8.86
C ASP A 469 24.98 22.75 8.93
N THR A 470 25.76 22.70 10.02
CA THR A 470 26.76 21.65 10.26
C THR A 470 26.15 20.27 10.58
N ALA A 471 24.85 20.20 10.87
CA ALA A 471 24.11 18.95 11.08
C ALA A 471 23.74 18.27 9.73
N CYS A 472 24.76 18.04 8.90
CA CYS A 472 24.62 17.36 7.61
C CYS A 472 24.80 15.86 7.81
N SER A 473 23.91 15.05 7.23
CA SER A 473 23.90 13.59 7.36
C SER A 473 23.36 12.97 6.06
N PRO A 474 23.85 11.80 5.61
CA PRO A 474 23.27 11.10 4.46
C PRO A 474 21.79 10.75 4.69
N PHE A 475 21.40 10.49 5.94
CA PHE A 475 20.04 10.10 6.35
C PHE A 475 19.09 11.28 6.58
N SER A 476 19.52 12.53 6.33
CA SER A 476 18.67 13.71 6.54
C SER A 476 17.99 14.19 5.26
N ASP A 477 16.73 14.58 5.33
CA ASP A 477 16.02 15.34 4.26
C ASP A 477 16.64 16.72 3.98
N LYS A 478 17.42 17.26 4.92
CA LYS A 478 17.92 18.65 4.87
C LYS A 478 19.19 18.80 4.01
N LYS A 479 19.47 17.81 3.16
CA LYS A 479 20.57 17.78 2.19
C LYS A 479 20.07 18.24 0.81
N THR A 480 20.85 19.04 0.09
CA THR A 480 20.57 19.40 -1.31
C THR A 480 21.67 18.85 -2.21
N MET A 481 21.29 18.14 -3.28
CA MET A 481 22.24 17.56 -4.24
C MET A 481 22.91 18.67 -5.08
N ALA A 482 24.24 18.72 -5.09
CA ALA A 482 25.03 19.61 -5.95
C ALA A 482 25.57 18.89 -7.20
N TYR A 483 25.83 17.59 -7.12
CA TYR A 483 26.36 16.80 -8.23
C TYR A 483 26.17 15.30 -8.01
N THR A 484 25.94 14.55 -9.09
CA THR A 484 25.96 13.09 -9.16
C THR A 484 26.99 12.67 -10.20
N ALA A 485 27.87 11.74 -9.83
CA ALA A 485 28.80 11.11 -10.77
C ALA A 485 28.11 9.96 -11.52
N ALA A 486 28.64 9.59 -12.69
CA ALA A 486 28.25 8.34 -13.34
C ALA A 486 28.74 7.14 -12.53
N ALA A 487 27.93 6.08 -12.48
CA ALA A 487 28.26 4.83 -11.81
C ALA A 487 29.55 4.20 -12.36
N MET A 488 30.35 3.55 -11.50
CA MET A 488 31.58 2.87 -11.93
C MET A 488 32.05 1.76 -10.97
N ASN A 489 33.13 1.08 -11.36
CA ASN A 489 33.79 0.05 -10.57
C ASN A 489 35.10 0.57 -9.94
N PHE A 490 35.54 -0.07 -8.85
CA PHE A 490 36.86 0.18 -8.28
C PHE A 490 37.97 -0.26 -9.24
N SER A 491 39.08 0.48 -9.30
CA SER A 491 40.29 0.07 -10.01
C SER A 491 40.86 -1.24 -9.44
N GLU A 492 40.83 -2.33 -10.22
CA GLU A 492 41.35 -3.67 -9.86
C GLU A 492 42.74 -3.62 -9.20
N ARG A 493 43.59 -2.70 -9.67
CA ARG A 493 44.99 -2.59 -9.24
C ARG A 493 45.17 -1.82 -7.93
N THR A 494 44.22 -0.96 -7.55
CA THR A 494 44.42 0.01 -6.46
C THR A 494 43.27 0.07 -5.46
N GLY A 495 42.13 -0.59 -5.69
CA GLY A 495 40.97 -0.54 -4.81
C GLY A 495 40.30 0.84 -4.73
N LYS A 496 40.56 1.74 -5.69
CA LYS A 496 40.13 3.15 -5.66
C LYS A 496 39.26 3.51 -6.86
N ALA A 497 38.26 4.35 -6.65
CA ALA A 497 37.55 5.12 -7.68
C ALA A 497 37.80 6.61 -7.43
N LEU A 498 38.13 7.37 -8.47
CA LEU A 498 38.52 8.78 -8.36
C LEU A 498 37.61 9.67 -9.19
N TYR A 499 37.07 10.70 -8.55
CA TYR A 499 36.11 11.64 -9.13
C TYR A 499 36.63 13.07 -8.98
N SER A 500 36.28 13.94 -9.93
CA SER A 500 36.41 15.39 -9.75
C SER A 500 35.39 16.13 -10.59
N THR A 501 34.77 17.15 -9.98
CA THR A 501 33.75 17.99 -10.60
C THR A 501 33.91 19.44 -10.13
N LYS A 502 33.25 20.37 -10.82
CA LYS A 502 33.11 21.74 -10.35
C LYS A 502 31.69 21.96 -9.85
N ILE A 503 31.54 22.24 -8.55
CA ILE A 503 30.25 22.56 -7.93
C ILE A 503 30.02 24.07 -7.88
N SER A 504 28.75 24.46 -7.78
CA SER A 504 28.29 25.83 -7.53
C SER A 504 27.08 25.80 -6.59
N ILE A 505 27.12 26.57 -5.51
CA ILE A 505 26.01 26.74 -4.58
C ILE A 505 25.33 28.09 -4.90
N PRO A 506 23.99 28.15 -5.02
CA PRO A 506 23.29 29.29 -5.62
C PRO A 506 23.14 30.52 -4.71
N SER A 507 23.45 30.40 -3.42
CA SER A 507 23.28 31.43 -2.40
C SER A 507 24.56 31.63 -1.58
N GLU A 508 24.69 32.81 -0.97
CA GLU A 508 25.75 33.09 0.01
C GLU A 508 25.40 32.51 1.39
N GLY A 509 26.43 32.10 2.14
CA GLY A 509 26.27 31.44 3.44
C GLY A 509 27.46 30.54 3.79
N THR A 510 27.42 29.94 4.96
CA THR A 510 28.26 28.78 5.31
C THR A 510 27.46 27.51 5.03
N TYR A 511 28.12 26.48 4.52
CA TYR A 511 27.51 25.20 4.17
C TYR A 511 28.44 24.06 4.55
N ALA A 512 27.87 22.96 5.06
CA ALA A 512 28.57 21.68 5.12
C ALA A 512 28.40 20.96 3.77
N LEU A 513 29.51 20.67 3.10
CA LEU A 513 29.55 19.81 1.92
C LEU A 513 29.75 18.37 2.35
N MET A 514 29.00 17.43 1.78
CA MET A 514 29.13 15.99 2.02
C MET A 514 29.44 15.29 0.69
N ALA A 515 30.59 14.63 0.62
CA ALA A 515 30.86 13.66 -0.44
C ALA A 515 30.42 12.28 0.05
N HIS A 516 29.48 11.66 -0.67
CA HIS A 516 28.80 10.42 -0.28
C HIS A 516 28.85 9.39 -1.41
N ALA A 517 28.94 8.11 -1.06
CA ALA A 517 28.90 6.99 -1.99
C ALA A 517 28.20 5.79 -1.35
N VAL A 518 27.48 5.01 -2.18
CA VAL A 518 26.86 3.74 -1.80
C VAL A 518 27.66 2.59 -2.39
N VAL A 519 27.92 1.55 -1.60
CA VAL A 519 28.58 0.30 -2.03
C VAL A 519 27.65 -0.88 -1.74
N PRO A 520 27.22 -1.67 -2.74
CA PRO A 520 26.39 -2.86 -2.52
C PRO A 520 27.08 -3.90 -1.62
N ASN A 521 26.32 -4.51 -0.70
CA ASN A 521 26.79 -5.60 0.17
C ASN A 521 26.00 -6.92 -0.02
N GLY A 522 24.86 -6.89 -0.71
CA GLY A 522 24.02 -8.09 -0.98
C GLY A 522 23.01 -8.35 0.13
N ASP A 523 22.06 -9.25 -0.09
CA ASP A 523 20.91 -9.49 0.82
C ASP A 523 20.20 -8.18 1.23
N ASP A 524 20.02 -7.27 0.26
CA ASP A 524 19.54 -5.89 0.44
C ASP A 524 20.24 -5.10 1.56
N LEU A 525 21.51 -5.42 1.82
CA LEU A 525 22.46 -4.58 2.56
C LEU A 525 23.33 -3.75 1.60
N ARG A 526 23.72 -2.57 2.10
CA ARG A 526 24.70 -1.68 1.48
C ARG A 526 25.56 -0.96 2.52
N PHE A 527 26.72 -0.48 2.11
CA PHE A 527 27.51 0.49 2.87
C PHE A 527 27.32 1.88 2.28
N ASP A 528 26.76 2.79 3.06
CA ASP A 528 26.81 4.22 2.81
C ASP A 528 28.11 4.75 3.42
N VAL A 529 28.90 5.51 2.66
CA VAL A 529 30.16 6.10 3.14
C VAL A 529 30.25 7.58 2.78
N ALA A 530 30.70 8.41 3.72
CA ALA A 530 30.74 9.85 3.55
C ALA A 530 31.94 10.54 4.20
N THR A 531 32.23 11.77 3.78
CA THR A 531 33.16 12.69 4.43
C THR A 531 32.68 14.13 4.23
N PHE A 532 32.97 15.02 5.18
CA PHE A 532 32.35 16.34 5.31
C PHE A 532 33.37 17.48 5.23
N MET A 533 32.98 18.63 4.67
CA MET A 533 33.85 19.79 4.47
C MET A 533 33.08 21.11 4.61
N SER A 534 33.54 21.96 5.52
CA SER A 534 33.02 23.32 5.74
C SER A 534 33.38 24.23 4.56
N MET A 535 32.39 24.92 4.00
CA MET A 535 32.59 25.87 2.92
C MET A 535 31.85 27.19 3.17
N THR A 536 32.48 28.30 2.79
CA THR A 536 31.87 29.64 2.79
C THR A 536 31.64 30.12 1.37
N VAL A 537 30.38 30.34 1.01
CA VAL A 537 29.97 30.92 -0.27
C VAL A 537 29.70 32.41 -0.07
N THR A 538 30.31 33.23 -0.90
CA THR A 538 30.22 34.69 -0.84
C THR A 538 29.45 35.24 -2.04
N ALA A 539 28.78 36.39 -1.88
CA ALA A 539 28.15 37.09 -3.00
C ALA A 539 29.14 37.27 -4.18
N SER A 540 28.61 37.15 -5.41
CA SER A 540 29.38 37.41 -6.62
C SER A 540 30.08 38.75 -6.57
N SER A 541 31.40 38.74 -6.71
CA SER A 541 32.24 39.94 -6.77
C SER A 541 32.12 40.70 -8.11
N VAL A 542 31.00 40.54 -8.83
CA VAL A 542 30.59 41.37 -9.97
C VAL A 542 30.14 42.72 -9.41
N SER A 543 31.13 43.45 -8.91
CA SER A 543 31.06 44.90 -8.83
C SER A 543 30.70 45.42 -10.22
N ALA A 544 29.75 46.33 -10.32
CA ALA A 544 29.37 46.90 -11.60
C ALA A 544 30.61 47.44 -12.32
N ASP A 545 30.82 47.04 -13.58
CA ASP A 545 31.97 47.46 -14.40
C ASP A 545 31.77 48.90 -14.91
N THR A 546 31.64 49.83 -13.96
CA THR A 546 31.89 51.26 -14.19
C THR A 546 33.40 51.46 -14.14
N SER A 547 34.04 51.14 -15.25
CA SER A 547 35.41 51.52 -15.55
C SER A 547 35.52 53.05 -15.67
N ASP A 548 35.71 53.73 -14.52
CA ASP A 548 36.43 55.01 -14.48
C ASP A 548 37.06 55.29 -13.09
N SER A 549 38.39 55.25 -13.07
CA SER A 549 39.34 55.78 -12.07
C SER A 549 38.90 55.93 -10.59
N SER A 550 39.45 55.04 -9.74
CA SER A 550 40.07 55.35 -8.43
C SER A 550 39.67 56.66 -7.71
N SER A 551 38.85 56.57 -6.66
CA SER A 551 39.31 56.90 -5.28
C SER A 551 38.22 56.85 -4.19
N SER A 552 38.63 56.41 -3.00
CA SER A 552 38.13 56.70 -1.64
C SER A 552 36.75 57.39 -1.46
N HIS A 553 35.85 56.71 -0.74
CA HIS A 553 34.52 57.21 -0.33
C HIS A 553 34.52 58.49 0.56
N VAL A 554 35.67 59.02 0.97
CA VAL A 554 35.78 60.28 1.73
C VAL A 554 35.22 61.49 0.96
N GLY A 555 35.28 61.48 -0.38
CA GLY A 555 34.86 62.61 -1.20
C GLY A 555 33.37 62.95 -1.12
N LEU A 556 32.49 61.96 -1.02
CA LEU A 556 31.03 62.15 -1.11
C LEU A 556 30.47 62.93 0.10
N ILE A 557 30.99 62.65 1.30
CA ILE A 557 30.55 63.28 2.55
C ILE A 557 30.97 64.77 2.62
N LEU A 558 32.15 65.09 2.11
CA LEU A 558 32.64 66.47 1.99
C LEU A 558 31.94 67.25 0.85
N GLY A 559 31.61 66.59 -0.27
CA GLY A 559 30.87 67.20 -1.37
C GLY A 559 29.46 67.64 -0.97
N LEU A 560 28.72 66.77 -0.27
CA LEU A 560 27.33 67.05 0.14
C LEU A 560 27.22 68.20 1.15
N THR A 561 28.18 68.31 2.07
CA THR A 561 28.23 69.39 3.06
C THR A 561 28.60 70.75 2.44
N LEU A 562 29.57 70.81 1.50
CA LEU A 562 29.86 72.03 0.75
C LEU A 562 28.70 72.45 -0.17
N GLY A 563 28.05 71.49 -0.84
CA GLY A 563 26.90 71.76 -1.72
C GLY A 563 25.76 72.46 -1.00
N CYS A 564 25.34 71.95 0.17
CA CYS A 564 24.33 72.59 1.00
C CYS A 564 24.73 74.01 1.46
N ALA A 565 26.00 74.23 1.83
CA ALA A 565 26.48 75.56 2.23
C ALA A 565 26.39 76.59 1.08
N VAL A 566 26.74 76.21 -0.15
CA VAL A 566 26.64 77.08 -1.33
C VAL A 566 25.19 77.38 -1.68
N VAL A 567 24.30 76.40 -1.66
CA VAL A 567 22.86 76.60 -1.93
C VAL A 567 22.21 77.51 -0.89
N LEU A 568 22.53 77.35 0.39
CA LEU A 568 22.05 78.25 1.46
C LEU A 568 22.60 79.67 1.29
N GLY A 569 23.89 79.83 0.95
CA GLY A 569 24.49 81.14 0.66
C GLY A 569 23.80 81.86 -0.51
N LEU A 570 23.51 81.15 -1.61
CA LEU A 570 22.80 81.69 -2.77
C LEU A 570 21.34 82.04 -2.45
N MET A 571 20.64 81.24 -1.62
CA MET A 571 19.29 81.56 -1.14
C MET A 571 19.27 82.83 -0.29
N ILE A 572 20.23 83.01 0.61
CA ILE A 572 20.35 84.21 1.44
C ILE A 572 20.65 85.44 0.58
N LEU A 573 21.61 85.35 -0.35
CA LEU A 573 21.93 86.42 -1.30
C LEU A 573 20.71 86.79 -2.19
N GLY A 574 19.99 85.79 -2.70
CA GLY A 574 18.77 86.00 -3.48
C GLY A 574 17.66 86.70 -2.70
N LEU A 575 17.45 86.32 -1.44
CA LEU A 575 16.48 86.99 -0.55
C LEU A 575 16.89 88.42 -0.19
N VAL A 576 18.18 88.69 0.02
CA VAL A 576 18.70 90.06 0.24
C VAL A 576 18.52 90.91 -1.02
N PHE A 577 18.85 90.39 -2.20
CA PHE A 577 18.72 91.12 -3.47
C PHE A 577 17.24 91.39 -3.81
N MET A 578 16.34 90.43 -3.58
CA MET A 578 14.90 90.63 -3.74
C MET A 578 14.32 91.62 -2.72
N ARG A 579 14.78 91.61 -1.46
CA ARG A 579 14.38 92.63 -0.47
C ARG A 579 14.85 94.03 -0.87
N ARG A 580 16.06 94.15 -1.43
CA ARG A 580 16.59 95.44 -1.94
C ARG A 580 15.78 95.97 -3.13
N ARG A 581 15.53 95.15 -4.17
CA ARG A 581 14.68 95.55 -5.31
C ARG A 581 13.22 95.89 -4.93
N ARG A 582 12.67 95.28 -3.88
CA ARG A 582 11.31 95.59 -3.38
C ARG A 582 11.22 96.90 -2.57
N ALA A 583 12.33 97.57 -2.29
CA ALA A 583 12.34 98.92 -1.72
C ALA A 583 12.18 100.02 -2.78
N GLU A 584 12.59 99.77 -4.03
CA GLU A 584 12.73 100.80 -5.08
C GLU A 584 11.52 100.87 -6.04
N HIS A 585 10.61 99.88 -6.02
CA HIS A 585 9.40 99.85 -6.86
C HIS A 585 8.11 100.27 -6.08
N LYS A 586 8.13 101.44 -5.44
CA LYS A 586 6.97 102.00 -4.70
C LYS A 586 6.48 103.37 -5.20
N THR A 587 6.68 103.68 -6.49
CA THR A 587 6.19 104.92 -7.14
C THR A 587 5.90 104.73 -8.63
N ALA A 588 4.84 103.98 -8.97
CA ALA A 588 4.17 104.01 -10.27
C ALA A 588 2.73 103.48 -10.17
N GLU A 589 1.82 104.05 -10.96
CA GLU A 589 0.37 103.81 -10.97
C GLU A 589 0.02 102.36 -11.40
N GLN A 590 -1.05 101.69 -10.96
CA GLN A 590 -2.42 102.09 -10.57
C GLN A 590 -3.31 102.59 -11.73
N LYS A 591 -3.69 101.70 -12.66
CA LYS A 591 -4.87 101.95 -13.51
C LYS A 591 -5.61 100.67 -13.95
N GLU A 592 -6.79 100.47 -13.34
CA GLU A 592 -7.98 99.74 -13.88
C GLU A 592 -7.83 98.23 -14.20
N ARG A 593 -8.80 97.32 -13.97
CA ARG A 593 -10.11 97.34 -13.28
C ARG A 593 -10.47 95.88 -12.89
N ARG A 594 -11.18 95.70 -11.76
CA ARG A 594 -12.19 94.67 -11.37
C ARG A 594 -12.04 93.22 -11.93
N TYR A 595 -12.20 92.16 -11.12
CA TYR A 595 -13.30 91.92 -10.17
C TYR A 595 -12.87 91.38 -8.78
N THR A 596 -13.79 91.47 -7.82
CA THR A 596 -13.78 90.88 -6.46
C THR A 596 -14.97 89.89 -6.35
N PHE A 597 -15.21 89.01 -5.35
CA PHE A 597 -14.64 88.62 -4.03
C PHE A 597 -14.68 87.05 -3.95
N PHE A 598 -14.35 86.27 -2.90
CA PHE A 598 -13.88 86.33 -1.48
C PHE A 598 -13.08 85.01 -1.22
N GLY A 599 -12.54 84.62 -0.04
CA GLY A 599 -12.42 85.25 1.29
C GLY A 599 -12.11 84.21 2.41
N PHE A 600 -11.45 84.66 3.49
CA PHE A 600 -11.24 83.99 4.79
C PHE A 600 -10.37 82.71 4.92
N ARG A 601 -10.01 82.44 6.18
CA ARG A 601 -8.88 81.66 6.78
C ARG A 601 -9.19 81.52 8.31
N PRO A 602 -8.38 80.81 9.14
CA PRO A 602 -7.62 79.56 8.99
C PRO A 602 -7.84 78.61 10.21
N LEU A 603 -7.01 77.56 10.36
CA LEU A 603 -6.48 76.88 11.59
C LEU A 603 -5.97 75.48 11.14
N SER A 604 -4.78 74.92 11.45
CA SER A 604 -3.78 75.08 12.53
C SER A 604 -4.24 74.50 13.89
N ASN A 605 -3.53 73.58 14.58
CA ASN A 605 -2.18 73.04 14.35
C ASN A 605 -1.95 71.66 15.05
N THR A 606 -1.03 70.85 14.49
CA THR A 606 -0.03 69.94 15.12
C THR A 606 -0.25 69.21 16.48
N ASN A 607 -0.01 67.88 16.43
CA ASN A 607 0.96 67.08 17.22
C ASN A 607 0.70 66.53 18.67
N GLU A 608 1.02 65.23 18.78
CA GLU A 608 1.84 64.53 19.82
C GLU A 608 1.31 64.12 21.24
N LEU A 609 1.19 62.78 21.38
CA LEU A 609 1.73 61.95 22.48
C LEU A 609 1.12 62.14 23.91
N PRO A 610 1.66 61.56 25.02
CA PRO A 610 1.18 60.24 25.48
C PRO A 610 0.94 60.13 27.01
N THR A 611 0.32 59.04 27.49
CA THR A 611 0.36 58.64 28.92
C THR A 611 0.31 57.13 29.15
N ASN A 612 0.99 56.69 30.22
CA ASN A 612 1.00 55.32 30.74
C ASN A 612 0.19 55.22 32.06
N SER A 613 0.01 53.97 32.52
CA SER A 613 0.01 53.58 33.96
C SER A 613 -1.35 53.65 34.72
N PRO A 614 -1.48 53.09 35.95
CA PRO A 614 -1.86 51.67 36.09
C PRO A 614 -2.98 51.42 37.15
N ASN A 615 -3.10 50.16 37.58
CA ASN A 615 -3.87 49.65 38.73
C ASN A 615 -5.42 49.55 38.60
N SER A 616 -5.89 48.31 38.41
CA SER A 616 -6.93 47.72 39.28
C SER A 616 -6.71 46.21 39.33
N ALA A 617 -6.93 45.57 40.47
CA ALA A 617 -6.72 44.12 40.63
C ALA A 617 -7.91 43.46 41.36
N HIS A 618 -8.23 42.23 40.94
CA HIS A 618 -9.05 41.16 41.53
C HIS A 618 -10.02 40.56 40.50
N GLY A 619 -10.36 39.28 40.68
CA GLY A 619 -11.31 38.54 39.83
C GLY A 619 -10.63 37.37 39.13
N SER A 620 -10.86 36.18 39.66
CA SER A 620 -10.31 34.90 39.22
C SER A 620 -11.15 34.21 38.13
N ASP A 621 -10.67 33.03 37.72
CA ASP A 621 -11.44 31.90 37.18
C ASP A 621 -11.73 31.81 35.66
N GLU A 622 -11.21 30.71 35.11
CA GLU A 622 -11.79 29.78 34.12
C GLU A 622 -12.77 30.30 33.05
N SER A 623 -12.28 30.38 31.81
CA SER A 623 -12.81 29.55 30.69
C SER A 623 -12.00 29.75 29.40
N GLY A 624 -11.77 28.67 28.66
CA GLY A 624 -11.15 28.73 27.34
C GLY A 624 -12.13 29.25 26.28
N ASN A 625 -11.62 29.87 25.21
CA ASN A 625 -12.46 30.21 24.05
C ASN A 625 -11.66 30.15 22.74
N PHE A 626 -12.27 29.55 21.72
CA PHE A 626 -11.63 29.29 20.43
C PHE A 626 -11.58 30.57 19.57
N MET A 627 -10.45 30.84 18.92
CA MET A 627 -10.36 31.89 17.89
C MET A 627 -10.51 31.29 16.48
N TYR A 628 -11.56 31.69 15.78
CA TYR A 628 -11.68 31.52 14.34
C TYR A 628 -10.73 32.47 13.60
N VAL A 629 -9.86 31.94 12.74
CA VAL A 629 -9.13 32.72 11.73
C VAL A 629 -9.93 32.75 10.41
N LYS A 630 -9.92 33.89 9.73
CA LYS A 630 -10.77 34.16 8.55
C LYS A 630 -10.23 33.50 7.27
N ALA A 631 -11.09 32.80 6.54
CA ALA A 631 -10.94 32.67 5.09
C ALA A 631 -11.40 33.96 4.39
N GLN A 632 -10.73 34.35 3.30
CA GLN A 632 -11.09 35.52 2.49
C GLN A 632 -12.13 35.17 1.40
N ARG A 633 -12.94 36.16 1.01
CA ARG A 633 -13.62 36.25 -0.30
C ARG A 633 -12.91 37.35 -1.11
N SER A 634 -13.01 37.49 -2.43
CA SER A 634 -14.09 37.24 -3.43
C SER A 634 -13.45 37.41 -4.85
N PRO A 635 -14.15 37.56 -6.01
CA PRO A 635 -15.58 37.35 -6.36
C PRO A 635 -15.84 36.61 -7.71
N MET A 636 -17.13 36.53 -8.12
CA MET A 636 -17.66 36.31 -9.50
C MET A 636 -17.58 34.89 -10.13
N ASP A 637 -18.59 34.37 -10.86
CA ASP A 637 -20.00 34.82 -10.99
C ASP A 637 -20.97 33.72 -11.52
N VAL A 638 -22.28 33.91 -11.29
CA VAL A 638 -23.50 33.28 -11.90
C VAL A 638 -23.68 31.72 -11.85
N PRO A 639 -24.86 31.18 -11.42
CA PRO A 639 -25.12 29.75 -11.32
C PRO A 639 -25.98 29.13 -12.45
N ARG A 640 -25.99 27.78 -12.51
CA ARG A 640 -27.11 26.95 -13.03
C ARG A 640 -27.35 25.76 -12.11
N ALA A 641 -28.61 25.36 -11.96
CA ALA A 641 -29.01 24.23 -11.13
C ALA A 641 -29.88 23.25 -11.94
N SER A 642 -29.71 21.93 -11.73
CA SER A 642 -30.79 20.91 -11.68
C SER A 642 -30.28 19.46 -11.75
N SER A 643 -30.13 18.80 -10.60
CA SER A 643 -30.52 17.39 -10.39
C SER A 643 -30.22 16.93 -8.96
N LEU A 644 -31.27 16.68 -8.17
CA LEU A 644 -31.21 15.82 -6.99
C LEU A 644 -32.31 14.77 -7.15
N SER A 645 -31.92 13.54 -7.45
CA SER A 645 -32.83 12.39 -7.47
C SER A 645 -33.09 11.92 -6.04
N TYR A 646 -34.35 11.84 -5.66
CA TYR A 646 -34.80 11.47 -4.32
C TYR A 646 -35.18 9.98 -4.32
N ASP A 647 -34.49 9.15 -3.54
CA ASP A 647 -34.88 7.74 -3.34
C ASP A 647 -35.96 7.64 -2.25
N PRO A 648 -37.14 7.04 -2.52
CA PRO A 648 -38.22 6.93 -1.56
C PRO A 648 -38.17 5.69 -0.63
N TYR A 649 -37.18 4.79 -0.72
CA TYR A 649 -37.26 3.47 -0.06
C TYR A 649 -36.55 3.32 1.30
N SER A 650 -35.78 4.31 1.77
CA SER A 650 -34.95 4.20 2.98
C SER A 650 -35.69 4.36 4.33
N ARG A 651 -36.74 3.54 4.61
CA ARG A 651 -37.37 3.47 5.95
C ARG A 651 -37.93 2.10 6.38
N ARG A 652 -37.23 1.47 7.33
CA ARG A 652 -37.70 0.68 8.52
C ARG A 652 -36.45 0.35 9.36
N SER A 653 -36.46 0.28 10.69
CA SER A 653 -37.49 0.72 11.67
C SER A 653 -36.86 0.83 13.07
N PHE A 654 -36.95 2.00 13.71
CA PHE A 654 -36.56 2.18 15.12
C PHE A 654 -37.67 1.70 16.06
N ILE A 655 -37.67 0.42 16.42
CA ILE A 655 -38.40 -0.12 17.58
C ILE A 655 -37.56 -1.21 18.27
N GLU A 656 -36.35 -0.86 18.73
CA GLU A 656 -35.69 -1.48 19.88
C GLU A 656 -34.42 -0.69 20.26
N ALA A 657 -34.57 0.21 21.24
CA ALA A 657 -33.49 0.97 21.88
C ALA A 657 -33.96 1.29 23.31
N GLY A 658 -34.00 0.26 24.17
CA GLY A 658 -34.89 0.20 25.34
C GLY A 658 -34.23 0.10 26.71
N SER A 659 -32.90 0.23 26.83
CA SER A 659 -32.22 0.09 28.14
C SER A 659 -30.85 0.77 28.21
N GLU A 660 -30.77 2.09 27.99
CA GLU A 660 -29.57 2.88 28.34
C GLU A 660 -29.87 4.03 29.30
N ASN A 661 -28.92 4.28 30.20
CA ASN A 661 -29.13 5.00 31.46
C ASN A 661 -28.96 6.52 31.31
N SER A 662 -29.51 7.11 30.25
CA SER A 662 -29.40 8.53 29.95
C SER A 662 -30.46 9.36 30.71
N GLY A 663 -30.01 10.21 31.62
CA GLY A 663 -30.85 10.94 32.59
C GLY A 663 -31.66 12.12 32.03
N TYR A 664 -32.41 11.94 30.94
CA TYR A 664 -33.27 12.96 30.35
C TYR A 664 -34.76 12.62 30.52
N SER A 665 -35.47 13.43 31.31
CA SER A 665 -36.93 13.31 31.47
C SER A 665 -37.69 14.28 30.56
N PHE A 666 -38.57 13.74 29.72
CA PHE A 666 -39.49 14.49 28.88
C PHE A 666 -40.93 14.12 29.24
N THR A 667 -41.58 14.93 30.08
CA THR A 667 -42.98 14.73 30.44
C THR A 667 -43.91 15.27 29.35
N PHE A 668 -44.53 14.39 28.58
CA PHE A 668 -45.71 14.68 27.78
C PHE A 668 -46.96 14.20 28.52
N SER A 669 -48.07 14.94 28.43
CA SER A 669 -49.30 14.64 29.16
C SER A 669 -50.24 13.75 28.35
N ASP A 670 -50.69 12.65 28.94
CA ASP A 670 -51.64 11.72 28.33
C ASP A 670 -53.04 12.31 28.11
N PRO A 671 -53.73 11.86 27.04
CA PRO A 671 -55.18 11.75 26.99
C PRO A 671 -55.63 10.27 26.87
N GLU A 672 -56.12 9.71 27.98
CA GLU A 672 -56.94 8.48 27.99
C GLU A 672 -58.31 8.67 27.29
N PRO A 673 -59.06 7.59 26.97
CA PRO A 673 -58.66 6.25 26.52
C PRO A 673 -59.46 5.89 25.22
N PRO A 674 -59.79 4.62 24.84
CA PRO A 674 -60.56 3.64 25.63
C PRO A 674 -59.94 2.22 25.72
N SER A 675 -60.44 1.47 26.69
CA SER A 675 -60.16 0.04 26.93
C SER A 675 -60.79 -0.90 25.89
N ASP A 676 -60.17 -2.07 25.69
CA ASP A 676 -60.94 -3.31 25.63
C ASP A 676 -60.14 -4.50 26.22
N GLU A 677 -60.84 -5.50 26.76
CA GLU A 677 -60.24 -6.63 27.48
C GLU A 677 -59.83 -7.80 26.55
N ARG A 678 -58.78 -8.60 26.87
CA ARG A 678 -58.95 -10.01 27.35
C ARG A 678 -57.70 -10.89 27.54
N THR A 679 -57.61 -11.47 28.76
CA THR A 679 -57.07 -12.79 29.16
C THR A 679 -55.64 -13.23 28.84
N HIS A 680 -54.88 -13.50 29.93
CA HIS A 680 -54.05 -14.69 30.24
C HIS A 680 -53.33 -15.46 29.11
N THR A 681 -52.07 -15.92 29.31
CA THR A 681 -51.67 -16.79 30.43
C THR A 681 -50.15 -16.81 30.65
N GLN A 682 -49.69 -16.89 31.91
CA GLN A 682 -48.30 -17.25 32.26
C GLN A 682 -48.15 -18.75 32.51
N LEU A 683 -47.01 -19.36 32.14
CA LEU A 683 -46.35 -20.39 32.96
C LEU A 683 -44.88 -20.57 32.56
N ALA A 684 -44.12 -21.26 33.42
CA ALA A 684 -42.66 -21.27 33.46
C ALA A 684 -42.05 -22.58 32.87
N PRO A 685 -40.71 -22.71 32.73
CA PRO A 685 -40.09 -23.73 31.89
C PRO A 685 -39.95 -25.11 32.56
N ALA A 686 -39.62 -26.12 31.75
CA ALA A 686 -39.24 -27.45 32.20
C ALA A 686 -37.80 -27.78 31.79
N LEU A 687 -36.98 -28.22 32.76
CA LEU A 687 -35.76 -28.96 32.47
C LEU A 687 -36.11 -30.31 31.84
N HIS A 688 -35.24 -30.84 30.99
CA HIS A 688 -34.81 -32.23 31.12
C HIS A 688 -33.37 -32.40 30.61
N GLN A 689 -32.63 -33.28 31.28
CA GLN A 689 -31.34 -33.79 30.84
C GLN A 689 -31.57 -35.02 29.96
N PHE A 690 -30.77 -35.18 28.91
CA PHE A 690 -30.01 -36.41 28.67
C PHE A 690 -28.74 -36.08 27.90
#